data_AF-A0ABD1Z6M9-F1
#
_entry.id   AF-A0ABD1Z6M9-F1
#
_cell.length_a   1.000
_cell.length_b   1.000
_cell.length_c   1.000
_cell.angle_alpha   90.00
_cell.angle_beta   90.00
_cell.angle_gamma   90.00
#
_symmetry.space_group_name_H-M   'P 1'
#
loop_
_entity.id
_entity.type
_entity.pdbx_description
1 polymer ?
#
loop_
_entity_poly.entity_id
_entity_poly.type
_entity_poly.pdbx_seq_one_letter_code
_entity_poly.pdbx_strand_id
1 'polypeptide(L)'
;MHQVEVVFSSKVIAMDDNSSGNAGLMRRIVQLEREKDELQRDVETLCMQQSGFSGSIDIVSRMQARRAAGLEQELEACKQKLSHQTQENLTLQEELSEAYRAKGLTADAFKASMDKNKELEAEVKFYQSRMSGAFIERDKALMEVERLKNSEASLVDELKEFQKRVAQVKEECSEYEKCNLDLQASLKASKAETEKVLKVVDKFWLLRGDGGGNNSCCDDALDRAEALLEDEDGVWNYGFMVDAKWQEDCKKAELNLAQVEEQLLHSTEKAKSLELQLEEEILSRKQLEERLALIEHTSANLKREVEKECLARRLAEEKALFYSDHLATIKPKLERDLEHLQVQFGTLVAEVSALFEEAKREMVVTSGTLLSELEKRIPQPGLEETGSDSRGEPEPEARQTESESEERESSAELENGTILLSSTSRVEENVRETNLLTAVDDDSKRILAQALKEKVEALLLLSQQEERHYLESATRAALEKQVTEVKQKLAQVTAEKISALMDVAALRTEVQYLQERERELTQLLEQHRSTNAGGRLLPAGWSEAKSQVLPEDSSIIPSFVAKPVAKPKNPPTASKGYLKSWLRGLDISSSGSKTVSSNGSKSDSSPAASCRQTDDSNSGLARLLVENAALQERVASVHHLAQSAHRLRMSLVKVSTYLKGDSDKASIQAAMDVVETVKTEAKRLKVALGCSLPVSFQGPLENSPEDLFTVPLSEESEISGEQGNAALDSVSMAGIEIAELLLATSELQKSALHCRLDSFNTLQV
;
A
#
# COMPACT_ATOMS: atom_id res chain seq x y z
N MET A 1 67.65 25.23 19.44
CA MET A 1 68.97 24.56 19.28
C MET A 1 69.67 25.30 18.15
N HIS A 2 70.70 26.11 18.43
CA HIS A 2 72.12 25.69 18.43
C HIS A 2 72.46 24.99 17.09
N GLN A 3 72.95 25.74 16.10
CA GLN A 3 74.38 26.02 15.81
C GLN A 3 75.13 24.77 15.28
N VAL A 4 76.00 24.84 14.27
CA VAL A 4 76.42 25.95 13.38
C VAL A 4 76.89 25.35 12.05
N GLU A 5 76.69 26.08 10.96
CA GLU A 5 77.13 25.75 9.60
C GLU A 5 78.37 26.59 9.21
N VAL A 6 79.01 26.27 8.09
CA VAL A 6 80.06 27.06 7.38
C VAL A 6 81.47 26.94 8.01
N VAL A 7 82.41 26.13 7.48
CA VAL A 7 83.09 26.10 6.15
C VAL A 7 84.36 26.96 6.10
N PHE A 8 85.46 26.29 5.73
CA PHE A 8 86.68 26.77 5.05
C PHE A 8 87.20 28.20 5.33
N SER A 9 88.42 28.28 5.86
CA SER A 9 89.59 28.68 5.03
C SER A 9 90.90 28.48 5.80
N SER A 10 91.86 27.70 5.30
CA SER A 10 92.76 27.98 4.15
C SER A 10 94.01 28.76 4.56
N LYS A 11 95.09 28.51 3.80
CA LYS A 11 96.46 29.09 3.87
C LYS A 11 97.36 28.52 4.99
N VAL A 12 98.33 27.64 4.70
CA VAL A 12 99.37 27.56 3.62
C VAL A 12 100.53 28.53 3.88
N ILE A 13 101.74 28.11 3.46
CA ILE A 13 103.07 28.73 3.58
C ILE A 13 103.71 28.38 4.94
N ALA A 14 104.49 27.30 5.09
CA ALA A 14 105.78 26.94 4.45
C ALA A 14 106.97 27.71 5.09
N MET A 15 108.00 27.01 5.58
CA MET A 15 109.34 26.84 4.94
C MET A 15 110.19 28.12 5.02
N ASP A 16 111.49 28.13 5.34
CA ASP A 16 112.47 27.09 5.74
C ASP A 16 113.26 27.65 6.97
N ASP A 17 114.30 27.07 7.58
CA ASP A 17 115.64 26.80 7.07
C ASP A 17 116.40 25.86 8.03
N ASN A 18 116.83 24.69 7.54
CA ASN A 18 118.27 24.37 7.40
C ASN A 18 118.48 22.96 6.79
N SER A 19 118.22 22.82 5.49
CA SER A 19 118.75 21.70 4.71
C SER A 19 120.06 22.09 4.03
N SER A 20 121.22 21.63 4.53
CA SER A 20 122.44 21.62 3.73
C SER A 20 123.51 20.69 4.30
N GLY A 21 123.73 19.56 3.63
CA GLY A 21 124.84 18.68 3.94
C GLY A 21 124.66 17.33 3.27
N ASN A 22 125.69 16.88 2.54
CA ASN A 22 125.70 15.60 1.82
C ASN A 22 125.35 14.42 2.75
N ALA A 23 125.72 14.52 4.04
CA ALA A 23 125.38 13.58 5.10
C ALA A 23 123.87 13.45 5.41
N GLY A 24 123.07 14.50 5.21
CA GLY A 24 121.61 14.46 5.42
C GLY A 24 120.91 13.66 4.32
N LEU A 25 121.29 13.92 3.06
CA LEU A 25 120.82 13.15 1.91
C LEU A 25 121.30 11.70 1.97
N MET A 26 122.57 11.45 2.30
CA MET A 26 123.10 10.09 2.53
C MET A 26 122.32 9.33 3.61
N ARG A 27 121.98 9.99 4.74
CA ARG A 27 121.12 9.36 5.77
C ARG A 27 119.73 9.02 5.23
N ARG A 28 119.12 9.88 4.42
CA ARG A 28 117.80 9.59 3.82
C ARG A 28 117.86 8.51 2.74
N ILE A 29 118.94 8.44 1.96
CA ILE A 29 119.18 7.36 0.99
C ILE A 29 119.34 6.02 1.72
N VAL A 30 120.23 5.93 2.71
CA VAL A 30 120.41 4.69 3.52
C VAL A 30 119.13 4.29 4.27
N GLN A 31 118.34 5.27 4.72
CA GLN A 31 117.02 5.02 5.31
C GLN A 31 116.05 4.43 4.29
N LEU A 32 115.97 5.00 3.08
CA LEU A 32 115.11 4.52 1.99
C LEU A 32 115.58 3.16 1.42
N GLU A 33 116.88 2.89 1.40
CA GLU A 33 117.46 1.59 1.03
C GLU A 33 117.05 0.51 2.05
N ARG A 34 117.10 0.81 3.36
CA ARG A 34 116.57 -0.10 4.39
C ARG A 34 115.07 -0.30 4.26
N GLU A 35 114.29 0.79 4.11
CA GLU A 35 112.83 0.71 3.92
C GLU A 35 112.47 -0.10 2.67
N LYS A 36 113.23 0.07 1.57
CA LYS A 36 113.12 -0.75 0.34
C LYS A 36 113.46 -2.21 0.61
N ASP A 37 114.58 -2.50 1.26
CA ASP A 37 115.04 -3.87 1.50
C ASP A 37 114.16 -4.59 2.54
N GLU A 38 113.45 -3.85 3.40
CA GLU A 38 112.42 -4.32 4.32
C GLU A 38 111.13 -4.65 3.57
N LEU A 39 110.60 -3.72 2.78
CA LEU A 39 109.47 -3.97 1.90
C LEU A 39 109.75 -5.09 0.89
N GLN A 40 110.99 -5.22 0.42
CA GLN A 40 111.39 -6.30 -0.47
C GLN A 40 111.40 -7.65 0.28
N ARG A 41 111.87 -7.71 1.52
CA ARG A 41 111.73 -8.91 2.39
C ARG A 41 110.27 -9.24 2.69
N ASP A 42 109.41 -8.25 2.90
CA ASP A 42 107.99 -8.45 3.16
C ASP A 42 107.25 -8.95 1.90
N VAL A 43 107.60 -8.42 0.72
CA VAL A 43 107.09 -8.92 -0.57
C VAL A 43 107.65 -10.31 -0.88
N GLU A 44 108.93 -10.57 -0.65
CA GLU A 44 109.54 -11.90 -0.83
C GLU A 44 108.94 -12.94 0.12
N THR A 45 108.65 -12.58 1.38
CA THR A 45 107.98 -13.48 2.32
C THR A 45 106.49 -13.68 1.99
N LEU A 46 105.75 -12.66 1.56
CA LEU A 46 104.39 -12.83 1.02
C LEU A 46 104.38 -13.69 -0.25
N CYS A 47 105.34 -13.49 -1.16
CA CYS A 47 105.49 -14.31 -2.36
C CYS A 47 105.93 -15.75 -2.03
N MET A 48 106.76 -15.98 -1.01
CA MET A 48 107.06 -17.33 -0.51
C MET A 48 105.84 -17.98 0.16
N GLN A 49 105.04 -17.21 0.91
CA GLN A 49 103.76 -17.65 1.46
C GLN A 49 102.69 -17.91 0.37
N GLN A 50 102.82 -17.34 -0.83
CA GLN A 50 101.92 -17.63 -1.95
C GLN A 50 102.45 -18.70 -2.93
N SER A 51 103.77 -18.86 -3.05
CA SER A 51 104.41 -19.83 -3.96
C SER A 51 104.69 -21.19 -3.33
N GLY A 52 104.86 -21.25 -2.00
CA GLY A 52 104.94 -22.50 -1.24
C GLY A 52 103.59 -23.05 -0.75
N PHE A 53 102.51 -22.28 -0.88
CA PHE A 53 101.21 -22.61 -0.31
C PHE A 53 100.19 -22.97 -1.41
N SER A 54 100.06 -24.27 -1.69
CA SER A 54 99.00 -24.83 -2.54
C SER A 54 97.59 -24.37 -2.12
N GLY A 55 97.44 -23.96 -0.87
CA GLY A 55 96.21 -23.42 -0.30
C GLY A 55 95.71 -22.08 -0.88
N SER A 56 96.43 -21.39 -1.78
CA SER A 56 95.83 -20.26 -2.53
C SER A 56 94.65 -20.72 -3.38
N ILE A 57 94.83 -21.84 -4.11
CA ILE A 57 93.75 -22.53 -4.82
C ILE A 57 92.67 -22.98 -3.83
N ASP A 58 93.04 -23.58 -2.70
CA ASP A 58 92.04 -24.03 -1.72
C ASP A 58 91.25 -22.87 -1.06
N ILE A 59 91.85 -21.70 -0.84
CA ILE A 59 91.16 -20.52 -0.31
C ILE A 59 90.15 -19.98 -1.33
N VAL A 60 90.57 -19.87 -2.60
CA VAL A 60 89.68 -19.45 -3.69
C VAL A 60 88.55 -20.47 -3.89
N SER A 61 88.86 -21.77 -3.90
CA SER A 61 87.86 -22.84 -3.98
C SER A 61 86.91 -22.85 -2.78
N ARG A 62 87.39 -22.60 -1.55
CA ARG A 62 86.51 -22.46 -0.36
C ARG A 62 85.63 -21.22 -0.44
N MET A 63 86.12 -20.09 -0.96
CA MET A 63 85.30 -18.90 -1.19
C MET A 63 84.25 -19.12 -2.28
N GLN A 64 84.62 -19.79 -3.37
CA GLN A 64 83.70 -20.16 -4.45
C GLN A 64 82.64 -21.14 -3.95
N ALA A 65 83.02 -22.18 -3.18
CA ALA A 65 82.07 -23.13 -2.59
C ALA A 65 81.12 -22.45 -1.59
N ARG A 66 81.60 -21.51 -0.76
CA ARG A 66 80.72 -20.73 0.13
C ARG A 66 79.75 -19.83 -0.64
N ARG A 67 80.19 -19.20 -1.74
CA ARG A 67 79.30 -18.41 -2.61
C ARG A 67 78.30 -19.29 -3.35
N ALA A 68 78.71 -20.46 -3.83
CA ALA A 68 77.83 -21.43 -4.45
C ALA A 68 76.74 -21.90 -3.48
N ALA A 69 77.11 -22.34 -2.26
CA ALA A 69 76.16 -22.74 -1.23
C ALA A 69 75.21 -21.60 -0.80
N GLY A 70 75.71 -20.36 -0.72
CA GLY A 70 74.87 -19.19 -0.45
C GLY A 70 73.84 -18.93 -1.57
N LEU A 71 74.29 -18.99 -2.83
CA LEU A 71 73.41 -18.85 -4.01
C LEU A 71 72.43 -20.01 -4.14
N GLU A 72 72.82 -21.23 -3.79
CA GLU A 72 71.94 -22.41 -3.73
C GLU A 72 70.85 -22.23 -2.65
N GLN A 73 71.22 -21.72 -1.47
CA GLN A 73 70.26 -21.41 -0.40
C GLN A 73 69.30 -20.27 -0.79
N GLU A 74 69.80 -19.20 -1.42
CA GLU A 74 68.97 -18.11 -1.95
C GLU A 74 68.03 -18.61 -3.06
N LEU A 75 68.53 -19.46 -3.96
CA LEU A 75 67.75 -20.07 -5.04
C LEU A 75 66.66 -21.00 -4.49
N GLU A 76 66.94 -21.79 -3.46
CA GLU A 76 65.94 -22.65 -2.82
C GLU A 76 64.90 -21.83 -2.04
N ALA A 77 65.30 -20.77 -1.34
CA ALA A 77 64.38 -19.83 -0.70
C ALA A 77 63.48 -19.12 -1.74
N CYS A 78 63.99 -18.81 -2.94
CA CYS A 78 63.21 -18.28 -4.05
C CYS A 78 62.22 -19.32 -4.61
N LYS A 79 62.61 -20.58 -4.77
CA LYS A 79 61.67 -21.66 -5.16
C LYS A 79 60.54 -21.84 -4.15
N GLN A 80 60.86 -21.86 -2.85
CA GLN A 80 59.86 -22.00 -1.79
C GLN A 80 58.84 -20.85 -1.84
N LYS A 81 59.32 -19.60 -1.95
CA LYS A 81 58.45 -18.42 -2.15
C LYS A 81 57.58 -18.54 -3.41
N LEU A 82 58.15 -18.97 -4.53
CA LEU A 82 57.40 -19.18 -5.77
C LEU A 82 56.31 -20.26 -5.61
N SER A 83 56.61 -21.38 -4.95
CA SER A 83 55.63 -22.45 -4.69
C SER A 83 54.49 -21.98 -3.77
N HIS A 84 54.81 -21.19 -2.74
CA HIS A 84 53.82 -20.62 -1.84
C HIS A 84 52.90 -19.62 -2.57
N GLN A 85 53.47 -18.69 -3.35
CA GLN A 85 52.69 -17.75 -4.17
C GLN A 85 51.86 -18.46 -5.25
N THR A 86 52.33 -19.60 -5.78
CA THR A 86 51.57 -20.41 -6.74
C THR A 86 50.36 -21.07 -6.06
N GLN A 87 50.55 -21.62 -4.85
CA GLN A 87 49.46 -22.20 -4.07
C GLN A 87 48.43 -21.14 -3.65
N GLU A 88 48.88 -19.98 -3.16
CA GLU A 88 48.01 -18.86 -2.77
C GLU A 88 47.17 -18.35 -3.96
N ASN A 89 47.76 -18.25 -5.16
CA ASN A 89 46.99 -17.90 -6.37
C ASN A 89 45.92 -18.94 -6.72
N LEU A 90 46.17 -20.23 -6.51
CA LEU A 90 45.17 -21.28 -6.74
C LEU A 90 44.03 -21.18 -5.72
N THR A 91 44.34 -21.00 -4.43
CA THR A 91 43.34 -20.78 -3.38
C THR A 91 42.47 -19.54 -3.67
N LEU A 92 43.08 -18.40 -4.02
CA LEU A 92 42.36 -17.19 -4.38
C LEU A 92 41.47 -17.37 -5.63
N GLN A 93 41.90 -18.20 -6.59
CA GLN A 93 41.10 -18.53 -7.77
C GLN A 93 39.89 -19.41 -7.41
N GLU A 94 40.05 -20.34 -6.46
CA GLU A 94 38.95 -21.16 -5.92
C GLU A 94 37.94 -20.28 -5.16
N GLU A 95 38.40 -19.47 -4.21
CA GLU A 95 37.59 -18.49 -3.46
C GLU A 95 36.81 -17.54 -4.39
N LEU A 96 37.46 -17.01 -5.43
CA LEU A 96 36.81 -16.19 -6.45
C LEU A 96 35.67 -16.95 -7.14
N SER A 97 35.89 -18.23 -7.47
CA SER A 97 34.87 -19.09 -8.09
C SER A 97 33.67 -19.34 -7.16
N GLU A 98 33.93 -19.47 -5.86
CA GLU A 98 32.90 -19.65 -4.83
C GLU A 98 32.08 -18.38 -4.63
N ALA A 99 32.75 -17.23 -4.57
CA ALA A 99 32.12 -15.91 -4.50
C ALA A 99 31.21 -15.65 -5.72
N TYR A 100 31.62 -16.05 -6.92
CA TYR A 100 30.76 -15.99 -8.11
C TYR A 100 29.57 -16.97 -8.04
N ARG A 101 29.73 -18.18 -7.49
CA ARG A 101 28.61 -19.12 -7.23
C ARG A 101 27.61 -18.53 -6.23
N ALA A 102 28.08 -18.01 -5.09
CA ALA A 102 27.25 -17.38 -4.07
C ALA A 102 26.51 -16.14 -4.59
N LYS A 103 27.16 -15.35 -5.45
CA LYS A 103 26.54 -14.23 -6.16
C LYS A 103 25.41 -14.68 -7.11
N GLY A 104 25.55 -15.83 -7.75
CA GLY A 104 24.49 -16.43 -8.57
C GLY A 104 23.28 -16.81 -7.72
N LEU A 105 23.50 -17.60 -6.67
CA LEU A 105 22.44 -18.05 -5.76
C LEU A 105 21.68 -16.90 -5.10
N THR A 106 22.37 -15.83 -4.68
CA THR A 106 21.72 -14.64 -4.10
C THR A 106 20.92 -13.84 -5.13
N ALA A 107 21.38 -13.75 -6.38
CA ALA A 107 20.62 -13.12 -7.46
C ALA A 107 19.34 -13.91 -7.82
N ASP A 108 19.41 -15.23 -7.86
CA ASP A 108 18.26 -16.11 -8.12
C ASP A 108 17.25 -16.07 -6.96
N ALA A 109 17.72 -16.08 -5.70
CA ALA A 109 16.88 -15.93 -4.52
C ALA A 109 16.18 -14.55 -4.47
N PHE A 110 16.89 -13.47 -4.83
CA PHE A 110 16.29 -12.14 -4.96
C PHE A 110 15.22 -12.11 -6.06
N LYS A 111 15.49 -12.73 -7.22
CA LYS A 111 14.52 -12.83 -8.32
C LYS A 111 13.27 -13.60 -7.90
N ALA A 112 13.41 -14.76 -7.26
CA ALA A 112 12.30 -15.55 -6.75
C ALA A 112 11.46 -14.76 -5.73
N SER A 113 12.11 -13.98 -4.86
CA SER A 113 11.45 -13.10 -3.90
C SER A 113 10.68 -11.96 -4.59
N MET A 114 11.26 -11.35 -5.63
CA MET A 114 10.61 -10.32 -6.45
C MET A 114 9.40 -10.88 -7.23
N ASP A 115 9.49 -12.10 -7.76
CA ASP A 115 8.38 -12.73 -8.47
C ASP A 115 7.24 -13.10 -7.51
N LYS A 116 7.55 -13.61 -6.30
CA LYS A 116 6.56 -13.82 -5.23
C LYS A 116 5.92 -12.50 -4.74
N ASN A 117 6.67 -11.40 -4.69
CA ASN A 117 6.10 -10.10 -4.33
C ASN A 117 5.10 -9.60 -5.38
N LYS A 118 5.35 -9.82 -6.68
CA LYS A 118 4.39 -9.50 -7.75
C LYS A 118 3.10 -10.32 -7.65
N GLU A 119 3.20 -11.58 -7.24
CA GLU A 119 2.05 -12.46 -7.02
C GLU A 119 1.19 -11.95 -5.85
N LEU A 120 1.82 -11.62 -4.70
CA LEU A 120 1.13 -11.00 -3.57
C LEU A 120 0.51 -9.63 -3.92
N GLU A 121 1.20 -8.81 -4.71
CA GLU A 121 0.62 -7.55 -5.22
C GLU A 121 -0.62 -7.79 -6.11
N ALA A 122 -0.65 -8.88 -6.89
CA ALA A 122 -1.80 -9.25 -7.71
C ALA A 122 -2.97 -9.74 -6.84
N GLU A 123 -2.71 -10.54 -5.81
CA GLU A 123 -3.71 -10.94 -4.83
C GLU A 123 -4.32 -9.74 -4.10
N VAL A 124 -3.48 -8.80 -3.60
CA VAL A 124 -3.96 -7.58 -2.93
C VAL A 124 -4.85 -6.75 -3.86
N LYS A 125 -4.47 -6.59 -5.14
CA LYS A 125 -5.30 -5.89 -6.15
C LYS A 125 -6.61 -6.63 -6.42
N PHE A 126 -6.60 -7.97 -6.45
CA PHE A 126 -7.81 -8.78 -6.58
C PHE A 126 -8.76 -8.57 -5.39
N TYR A 127 -8.27 -8.65 -4.15
CA TYR A 127 -9.10 -8.42 -2.96
C TYR A 127 -9.62 -6.98 -2.86
N GLN A 128 -8.81 -5.98 -3.22
CA GLN A 128 -9.25 -4.57 -3.31
C GLN A 128 -10.37 -4.39 -4.34
N SER A 129 -10.24 -4.99 -5.52
CA SER A 129 -11.28 -4.97 -6.56
C SER A 129 -12.56 -5.67 -6.10
N ARG A 130 -12.44 -6.83 -5.46
CA ARG A 130 -13.60 -7.59 -4.94
C ARG A 130 -14.33 -6.86 -3.83
N MET A 131 -13.59 -6.21 -2.93
CA MET A 131 -14.14 -5.37 -1.86
C MET A 131 -14.85 -4.13 -2.41
N SER A 132 -14.28 -3.46 -3.42
CA SER A 132 -14.93 -2.35 -4.12
C SER A 132 -16.25 -2.77 -4.76
N GLY A 133 -16.25 -3.91 -5.47
CA GLY A 133 -17.48 -4.49 -6.04
C GLY A 133 -18.55 -4.77 -4.99
N ALA A 134 -18.17 -5.38 -3.86
CA ALA A 134 -19.10 -5.64 -2.75
C ALA A 134 -19.66 -4.36 -2.11
N PHE A 135 -18.89 -3.27 -2.05
CA PHE A 135 -19.41 -1.97 -1.61
C PHE A 135 -20.41 -1.38 -2.61
N ILE A 136 -20.14 -1.43 -3.92
CA ILE A 136 -21.06 -0.98 -4.96
C ILE A 136 -22.38 -1.79 -4.93
N GLU A 137 -22.30 -3.11 -4.73
CA GLU A 137 -23.48 -3.98 -4.56
C GLU A 137 -24.28 -3.61 -3.30
N ARG A 138 -23.60 -3.38 -2.16
CA ARG A 138 -24.22 -2.92 -0.90
C ARG A 138 -24.92 -1.56 -1.07
N ASP A 139 -24.25 -0.58 -1.68
CA ASP A 139 -24.80 0.76 -1.86
C ASP A 139 -25.99 0.77 -2.83
N LYS A 140 -25.94 -0.05 -3.89
CA LYS A 140 -27.09 -0.28 -4.78
C LYS A 140 -28.28 -0.91 -4.03
N ALA A 141 -28.03 -1.88 -3.16
CA ALA A 141 -29.07 -2.49 -2.34
C ALA A 141 -29.67 -1.50 -1.33
N LEU A 142 -28.85 -0.65 -0.71
CA LEU A 142 -29.31 0.40 0.21
C LEU A 142 -30.19 1.44 -0.50
N MET A 143 -29.79 1.95 -1.67
CA MET A 143 -30.61 2.87 -2.44
C MET A 143 -31.97 2.26 -2.83
N GLU A 144 -32.02 0.97 -3.16
CA GLU A 144 -33.29 0.29 -3.47
C GLU A 144 -34.17 0.12 -2.22
N VAL A 145 -33.58 -0.16 -1.05
CA VAL A 145 -34.31 -0.19 0.23
C VAL A 145 -34.86 1.19 0.61
N GLU A 146 -34.09 2.27 0.43
CA GLU A 146 -34.55 3.64 0.67
C GLU A 146 -35.68 4.03 -0.30
N ARG A 147 -35.55 3.67 -1.59
CA ARG A 147 -36.61 3.86 -2.59
C ARG A 147 -37.90 3.14 -2.21
N LEU A 148 -37.80 1.88 -1.77
CA LEU A 148 -38.95 1.09 -1.31
C LEU A 148 -39.60 1.69 -0.07
N LYS A 149 -38.80 2.11 0.92
CA LYS A 149 -39.27 2.77 2.15
C LYS A 149 -40.00 4.09 1.86
N ASN A 150 -39.53 4.86 0.89
CA ASN A 150 -40.21 6.08 0.45
C ASN A 150 -41.54 5.78 -0.23
N SER A 151 -41.64 4.71 -1.05
CA SER A 151 -42.93 4.27 -1.60
C SER A 151 -43.88 3.70 -0.55
N GLU A 152 -43.38 2.97 0.45
CA GLU A 152 -44.17 2.50 1.59
C GLU A 152 -44.77 3.67 2.38
N ALA A 153 -43.99 4.73 2.63
CA ALA A 153 -44.47 5.94 3.29
C ALA A 153 -45.61 6.61 2.50
N SER A 154 -45.51 6.73 1.17
CA SER A 154 -46.59 7.24 0.31
C SER A 154 -47.87 6.40 0.44
N LEU A 155 -47.75 5.07 0.29
CA LEU A 155 -48.89 4.15 0.41
C LEU A 155 -49.53 4.19 1.80
N VAL A 156 -48.75 4.40 2.87
CA VAL A 156 -49.26 4.58 4.23
C VAL A 156 -50.06 5.89 4.36
N ASP A 157 -49.63 6.97 3.70
CA ASP A 157 -50.38 8.24 3.69
C ASP A 157 -51.65 8.16 2.83
N GLU A 158 -51.60 7.47 1.69
CA GLU A 158 -52.78 7.14 0.87
C GLU A 158 -53.78 6.28 1.67
N LEU A 159 -53.32 5.27 2.40
CA LEU A 159 -54.16 4.44 3.28
C LEU A 159 -54.82 5.25 4.41
N LYS A 160 -54.12 6.22 5.02
CA LYS A 160 -54.73 7.15 5.98
C LYS A 160 -55.84 7.97 5.32
N GLU A 161 -55.63 8.41 4.08
CA GLU A 161 -56.64 9.19 3.34
C GLU A 161 -57.86 8.34 2.95
N PHE A 162 -57.66 7.09 2.54
CA PHE A 162 -58.77 6.15 2.34
C PHE A 162 -59.51 5.85 3.66
N GLN A 163 -58.80 5.72 4.79
CA GLN A 163 -59.43 5.55 6.10
C GLN A 163 -60.31 6.75 6.50
N LYS A 164 -59.85 8.00 6.25
CA LYS A 164 -60.68 9.20 6.44
C LYS A 164 -61.93 9.17 5.57
N ARG A 165 -61.80 8.89 4.26
CA ARG A 165 -62.94 8.78 3.33
C ARG A 165 -63.94 7.72 3.78
N VAL A 166 -63.48 6.55 4.24
CA VAL A 166 -64.34 5.49 4.80
C VAL A 166 -65.02 5.93 6.10
N ALA A 167 -64.35 6.69 6.97
CA ALA A 167 -64.95 7.23 8.19
C ALA A 167 -66.06 8.26 7.86
N GLN A 168 -65.80 9.18 6.93
CA GLN A 168 -66.79 10.15 6.44
C GLN A 168 -68.01 9.47 5.84
N VAL A 169 -67.83 8.52 4.91
CA VAL A 169 -68.96 7.80 4.29
C VAL A 169 -69.77 7.01 5.32
N LYS A 170 -69.16 6.47 6.38
CA LYS A 170 -69.89 5.83 7.49
C LYS A 170 -70.73 6.82 8.29
N GLU A 171 -70.22 8.03 8.52
CA GLU A 171 -70.96 9.09 9.19
C GLU A 171 -72.17 9.51 8.36
N GLU A 172 -71.96 9.82 7.07
CA GLU A 172 -73.00 10.11 6.08
C GLU A 172 -74.06 8.98 6.01
N CYS A 173 -73.65 7.71 5.95
CA CYS A 173 -74.58 6.57 6.00
C CYS A 173 -75.43 6.54 7.28
N SER A 174 -74.85 6.84 8.45
CA SER A 174 -75.60 6.89 9.71
C SER A 174 -76.59 8.06 9.75
N GLU A 175 -76.30 9.17 9.06
CA GLU A 175 -77.23 10.28 8.89
C GLU A 175 -78.38 9.90 7.96
N TYR A 176 -78.11 9.26 6.83
CA TYR A 176 -79.14 8.73 5.94
C TYR A 176 -80.04 7.69 6.64
N GLU A 177 -79.49 6.81 7.48
CA GLU A 177 -80.26 5.87 8.29
C GLU A 177 -81.22 6.58 9.26
N LYS A 178 -80.77 7.63 9.96
CA LYS A 178 -81.63 8.45 10.84
C LYS A 178 -82.75 9.13 10.04
N CYS A 179 -82.42 9.80 8.94
CA CYS A 179 -83.39 10.43 8.05
C CYS A 179 -84.44 9.43 7.52
N ASN A 180 -84.03 8.19 7.19
CA ASN A 180 -84.94 7.14 6.75
C ASN A 180 -85.88 6.69 7.90
N LEU A 181 -85.38 6.55 9.13
CA LEU A 181 -86.21 6.27 10.30
C LEU A 181 -87.24 7.39 10.57
N ASP A 182 -86.84 8.65 10.45
CA ASP A 182 -87.72 9.82 10.62
C ASP A 182 -88.78 9.91 9.51
N LEU A 183 -88.41 9.62 8.26
CA LEU A 183 -89.35 9.48 7.14
C LEU A 183 -90.31 8.31 7.36
N GLN A 184 -89.83 7.17 7.88
CA GLN A 184 -90.68 6.01 8.17
C GLN A 184 -91.65 6.31 9.33
N ALA A 185 -91.23 7.07 10.34
CA ALA A 185 -92.09 7.55 11.41
C ALA A 185 -93.16 8.52 10.89
N SER A 186 -92.76 9.48 10.04
CA SER A 186 -93.67 10.44 9.39
C SER A 186 -94.68 9.75 8.48
N LEU A 187 -94.26 8.73 7.73
CA LEU A 187 -95.12 7.89 6.90
C LEU A 187 -96.12 7.09 7.74
N LYS A 188 -95.70 6.53 8.89
CA LYS A 188 -96.62 5.86 9.83
C LYS A 188 -97.65 6.84 10.42
N ALA A 189 -97.24 8.06 10.76
CA ALA A 189 -98.15 9.10 11.24
C ALA A 189 -99.16 9.52 10.17
N SER A 190 -98.72 9.74 8.93
CA SER A 190 -99.60 10.03 7.79
C SER A 190 -100.56 8.87 7.49
N LYS A 191 -100.10 7.62 7.54
CA LYS A 191 -100.96 6.43 7.41
C LYS A 191 -101.99 6.32 8.53
N ALA A 192 -101.65 6.67 9.76
CA ALA A 192 -102.61 6.71 10.86
C ALA A 192 -103.63 7.85 10.69
N GLU A 193 -103.25 8.97 10.07
CA GLU A 193 -104.19 10.06 9.75
C GLU A 193 -105.12 9.68 8.59
N THR A 194 -104.59 9.08 7.52
CA THR A 194 -105.44 8.57 6.43
C THR A 194 -106.38 7.47 6.92
N GLU A 195 -105.98 6.60 7.85
CA GLU A 195 -106.89 5.64 8.50
C GLU A 195 -108.03 6.32 9.27
N LYS A 196 -107.80 7.49 9.90
CA LYS A 196 -108.89 8.29 10.50
C LYS A 196 -109.81 8.86 9.43
N VAL A 197 -109.26 9.38 8.33
CA VAL A 197 -110.05 9.91 7.20
C VAL A 197 -110.88 8.80 6.56
N LEU A 198 -110.34 7.60 6.37
CA LEU A 198 -111.08 6.43 5.89
C LEU A 198 -112.25 6.07 6.84
N LYS A 199 -112.04 6.11 8.16
CA LYS A 199 -113.13 5.95 9.15
C LYS A 199 -114.16 7.07 9.12
N VAL A 200 -113.81 8.26 8.62
CA VAL A 200 -114.76 9.36 8.37
C VAL A 200 -115.55 9.09 7.09
N VAL A 201 -114.89 8.71 5.99
CA VAL A 201 -115.52 8.26 4.74
C VAL A 201 -116.50 7.13 4.98
N ASP A 202 -116.11 6.08 5.72
CA ASP A 202 -116.98 4.95 6.06
C ASP A 202 -118.21 5.38 6.88
N LYS A 203 -118.07 6.39 7.77
CA LYS A 203 -119.21 6.95 8.51
C LYS A 203 -120.15 7.74 7.61
N PHE A 204 -119.64 8.58 6.71
CA PHE A 204 -120.47 9.31 5.75
C PHE A 204 -121.15 8.34 4.76
N TRP A 205 -120.47 7.28 4.35
CA TRP A 205 -121.04 6.20 3.54
C TRP A 205 -122.16 5.46 4.26
N LEU A 206 -122.00 5.14 5.55
CA LEU A 206 -123.08 4.57 6.37
C LEU A 206 -124.26 5.53 6.53
N LEU A 207 -124.02 6.83 6.69
CA LEU A 207 -125.08 7.85 6.73
C LEU A 207 -125.82 7.99 5.38
N ARG A 208 -125.12 7.84 4.25
CA ARG A 208 -125.71 7.75 2.90
C ARG A 208 -126.62 6.51 2.77
N GLY A 209 -126.22 5.40 3.38
CA GLY A 209 -126.87 4.09 3.25
C GLY A 209 -128.17 3.87 4.05
N ASP A 210 -128.47 4.70 5.04
CA ASP A 210 -129.74 4.61 5.81
C ASP A 210 -130.93 5.28 5.06
N GLY A 211 -130.66 5.85 3.89
CA GLY A 211 -131.55 6.69 3.09
C GLY A 211 -132.09 6.08 1.78
N GLY A 212 -132.30 4.76 1.72
CA GLY A 212 -132.97 4.10 0.58
C GLY A 212 -132.07 3.18 -0.24
N GLY A 213 -132.57 1.97 -0.51
CA GLY A 213 -131.73 0.88 -1.01
C GLY A 213 -131.39 0.98 -2.50
N ASN A 214 -130.10 1.01 -2.81
CA ASN A 214 -129.58 0.34 -4.01
C ASN A 214 -128.17 -0.19 -3.74
N ASN A 215 -128.02 -1.52 -3.66
CA ASN A 215 -126.84 -2.18 -3.09
C ASN A 215 -125.74 -2.38 -4.14
N SER A 216 -125.02 -1.31 -4.49
CA SER A 216 -123.77 -1.39 -5.25
C SER A 216 -122.60 -1.66 -4.30
N CYS A 217 -121.88 -2.76 -4.53
CA CYS A 217 -120.82 -3.24 -3.64
C CYS A 217 -119.49 -2.54 -3.94
N CYS A 218 -119.32 -1.31 -3.43
CA CYS A 218 -118.05 -0.58 -3.47
C CYS A 218 -117.11 -1.08 -2.36
N ASP A 219 -116.33 -2.12 -2.67
CA ASP A 219 -115.37 -2.70 -1.72
C ASP A 219 -114.19 -1.75 -1.43
N ASP A 220 -113.70 -0.99 -2.42
CA ASP A 220 -112.62 -0.02 -2.20
C ASP A 220 -113.16 1.26 -1.52
N ALA A 221 -112.36 1.80 -0.60
CA ALA A 221 -112.70 3.01 0.15
C ALA A 221 -112.44 4.30 -0.66
N LEU A 222 -111.65 4.23 -1.73
CA LEU A 222 -111.52 5.32 -2.70
C LEU A 222 -112.80 5.48 -3.51
N ASP A 223 -113.36 4.39 -4.05
CA ASP A 223 -114.66 4.40 -4.75
C ASP A 223 -115.79 4.92 -3.85
N ARG A 224 -115.77 4.58 -2.55
CA ARG A 224 -116.72 5.14 -1.56
C ARG A 224 -116.57 6.65 -1.38
N ALA A 225 -115.33 7.17 -1.42
CA ALA A 225 -115.07 8.60 -1.29
C ALA A 225 -115.42 9.36 -2.59
N GLU A 226 -115.10 8.80 -3.75
CA GLU A 226 -115.44 9.37 -5.06
C GLU A 226 -116.95 9.45 -5.23
N ALA A 227 -117.69 8.37 -4.93
CA ALA A 227 -119.14 8.37 -4.98
C ALA A 227 -119.84 9.23 -3.90
N LEU A 228 -119.13 9.68 -2.86
CA LEU A 228 -119.60 10.72 -1.91
C LEU A 228 -119.31 12.15 -2.42
N LEU A 229 -118.31 12.32 -3.29
CA LEU A 229 -117.98 13.58 -3.97
C LEU A 229 -118.84 13.81 -5.23
N GLU A 230 -119.36 12.74 -5.82
CA GLU A 230 -120.31 12.76 -6.95
C GLU A 230 -121.79 12.95 -6.53
N ASP A 231 -122.10 12.98 -5.23
CA ASP A 231 -123.47 13.31 -4.76
C ASP A 231 -123.81 14.77 -5.13
N GLU A 232 -124.95 14.99 -5.80
CA GLU A 232 -125.37 16.35 -6.22
C GLU A 232 -125.50 17.31 -5.02
N ASP A 233 -125.18 18.60 -5.22
CA ASP A 233 -125.17 19.68 -4.20
C ASP A 233 -126.45 19.81 -3.34
N GLY A 234 -127.56 19.20 -3.76
CA GLY A 234 -128.82 19.14 -3.01
C GLY A 234 -128.93 18.00 -1.99
N VAL A 235 -128.03 17.00 -2.02
CA VAL A 235 -128.07 15.81 -1.16
C VAL A 235 -127.22 16.01 0.12
N TRP A 236 -126.10 16.73 0.03
CA TRP A 236 -125.27 17.10 1.18
C TRP A 236 -124.98 18.61 1.19
N ASN A 237 -125.55 19.35 2.14
CA ASN A 237 -125.52 20.81 2.13
C ASN A 237 -124.41 21.44 2.99
N TYR A 238 -123.13 21.31 2.61
CA TYR A 238 -122.07 22.18 3.15
C TYR A 238 -121.14 22.74 2.06
N GLY A 239 -120.87 24.05 2.17
CA GLY A 239 -120.48 24.88 1.03
C GLY A 239 -119.02 24.79 0.57
N PHE A 240 -118.87 24.95 -0.75
CA PHE A 240 -117.61 25.12 -1.48
C PHE A 240 -116.71 26.24 -0.92
N MET A 241 -115.42 25.94 -0.77
CA MET A 241 -114.34 26.94 -0.89
C MET A 241 -113.16 26.33 -1.63
N VAL A 242 -112.87 26.84 -2.84
CA VAL A 242 -111.60 26.58 -3.52
C VAL A 242 -110.51 27.36 -2.78
N ASP A 243 -109.68 26.65 -2.00
CA ASP A 243 -108.59 27.27 -1.26
C ASP A 243 -107.42 27.62 -2.21
N ALA A 244 -106.99 28.89 -2.19
CA ALA A 244 -105.85 29.38 -2.96
C ALA A 244 -104.56 28.62 -2.66
N LYS A 245 -104.47 28.01 -1.47
CA LYS A 245 -103.37 27.16 -1.03
C LYS A 245 -103.03 26.02 -2.01
N TRP A 246 -104.01 25.41 -2.67
CA TRP A 246 -103.75 24.30 -3.60
C TRP A 246 -102.92 24.73 -4.81
N GLN A 247 -103.15 25.93 -5.35
CA GLN A 247 -102.33 26.48 -6.45
C GLN A 247 -100.91 26.84 -6.00
N GLU A 248 -100.72 27.16 -4.72
CA GLU A 248 -99.42 27.46 -4.13
C GLU A 248 -98.64 26.16 -3.84
N ASP A 249 -99.32 25.11 -3.36
CA ASP A 249 -98.75 23.77 -3.19
C ASP A 249 -98.37 23.13 -4.55
N CYS A 250 -99.16 23.32 -5.63
CA CYS A 250 -98.78 22.89 -6.97
C CYS A 250 -97.50 23.60 -7.49
N LYS A 251 -97.42 24.93 -7.38
CA LYS A 251 -96.21 25.69 -7.78
C LYS A 251 -94.98 25.30 -6.95
N LYS A 252 -95.18 25.00 -5.66
CA LYS A 252 -94.13 24.49 -4.78
C LYS A 252 -93.67 23.09 -5.19
N ALA A 253 -94.58 22.23 -5.64
CA ALA A 253 -94.24 20.92 -6.19
C ALA A 253 -93.42 21.03 -7.49
N GLU A 254 -93.80 21.93 -8.41
CA GLU A 254 -93.05 22.21 -9.65
C GLU A 254 -91.62 22.70 -9.34
N LEU A 255 -91.47 23.62 -8.38
CA LEU A 255 -90.16 24.16 -7.98
C LEU A 255 -89.27 23.10 -7.29
N ASN A 256 -89.86 22.25 -6.44
CA ASN A 256 -89.16 21.11 -5.86
C ASN A 256 -88.73 20.08 -6.92
N LEU A 257 -89.54 19.87 -7.96
CA LEU A 257 -89.24 18.91 -9.03
C LEU A 257 -88.04 19.39 -9.86
N ALA A 258 -87.99 20.67 -10.21
CA ALA A 258 -86.82 21.28 -10.86
C ALA A 258 -85.53 21.17 -10.02
N GLN A 259 -85.63 21.34 -8.69
CA GLN A 259 -84.48 21.15 -7.79
C GLN A 259 -84.00 19.68 -7.75
N VAL A 260 -84.92 18.71 -7.81
CA VAL A 260 -84.57 17.28 -7.88
C VAL A 260 -83.94 16.94 -9.24
N GLU A 261 -84.38 17.53 -10.34
CA GLU A 261 -83.76 17.36 -11.67
C GLU A 261 -82.32 17.89 -11.69
N GLU A 262 -82.05 19.06 -11.09
CA GLU A 262 -80.70 19.62 -10.97
C GLU A 262 -79.78 18.75 -10.08
N GLN A 263 -80.28 18.27 -8.94
CA GLN A 263 -79.57 17.32 -8.08
C GLN A 263 -79.27 16.00 -8.78
N LEU A 264 -80.22 15.49 -9.58
CA LEU A 264 -80.04 14.27 -10.35
C LEU A 264 -78.97 14.47 -11.43
N LEU A 265 -78.99 15.60 -12.16
CA LEU A 265 -77.93 15.97 -13.10
C LEU A 265 -76.56 15.97 -12.44
N HIS A 266 -76.40 16.70 -11.33
CA HIS A 266 -75.13 16.76 -10.58
C HIS A 266 -74.67 15.37 -10.09
N SER A 267 -75.60 14.53 -9.64
CA SER A 267 -75.28 13.14 -9.25
C SER A 267 -74.78 12.29 -10.43
N THR A 268 -75.34 12.48 -11.64
CA THR A 268 -74.90 11.76 -12.84
C THR A 268 -73.53 12.23 -13.35
N GLU A 269 -73.20 13.51 -13.18
CA GLU A 269 -71.86 14.04 -13.50
C GLU A 269 -70.81 13.49 -12.51
N LYS A 270 -71.13 13.47 -11.22
CA LYS A 270 -70.28 12.86 -10.18
C LYS A 270 -70.06 11.36 -10.45
N ALA A 271 -71.10 10.63 -10.87
CA ALA A 271 -70.98 9.22 -11.25
C ALA A 271 -70.01 9.01 -12.41
N LYS A 272 -70.13 9.78 -13.51
CA LYS A 272 -69.22 9.70 -14.66
C LYS A 272 -67.76 10.04 -14.31
N SER A 273 -67.55 11.00 -13.39
CA SER A 273 -66.22 11.34 -12.90
C SER A 273 -65.59 10.17 -12.10
N LEU A 274 -66.38 9.47 -11.30
CA LEU A 274 -65.94 8.27 -10.58
C LEU A 274 -65.70 7.07 -11.50
N GLU A 275 -66.47 6.91 -12.57
CA GLU A 275 -66.25 5.89 -13.61
C GLU A 275 -64.89 6.09 -14.30
N LEU A 276 -64.56 7.32 -14.71
CA LEU A 276 -63.26 7.65 -15.31
C LEU A 276 -62.08 7.40 -14.36
N GLN A 277 -62.22 7.78 -13.08
CA GLN A 277 -61.20 7.49 -12.06
C GLN A 277 -61.01 5.98 -11.85
N LEU A 278 -62.09 5.20 -11.88
CA LEU A 278 -62.03 3.74 -11.76
C LEU A 278 -61.34 3.09 -12.98
N GLU A 279 -61.56 3.60 -14.19
CA GLU A 279 -60.86 3.12 -15.39
C GLU A 279 -59.34 3.40 -15.34
N GLU A 280 -58.94 4.59 -14.85
CA GLU A 280 -57.54 4.96 -14.65
C GLU A 280 -56.84 4.07 -13.59
N GLU A 281 -57.51 3.80 -12.46
CA GLU A 281 -57.03 2.87 -11.43
C GLU A 281 -56.92 1.42 -11.95
N ILE A 282 -57.87 0.96 -12.78
CA ILE A 282 -57.82 -0.37 -13.41
C ILE A 282 -56.62 -0.47 -14.38
N LEU A 283 -56.30 0.58 -15.12
CA LEU A 283 -55.13 0.62 -16.00
C LEU A 283 -53.82 0.63 -15.19
N SER A 284 -53.73 1.47 -14.15
CA SER A 284 -52.58 1.53 -13.24
C SER A 284 -52.31 0.18 -12.56
N ARG A 285 -53.37 -0.48 -12.10
CA ARG A 285 -53.28 -1.82 -11.51
C ARG A 285 -52.76 -2.88 -12.48
N LYS A 286 -53.20 -2.88 -13.74
CA LYS A 286 -52.69 -3.81 -14.77
C LYS A 286 -51.18 -3.64 -15.00
N GLN A 287 -50.71 -2.39 -15.05
CA GLN A 287 -49.27 -2.10 -15.17
C GLN A 287 -48.47 -2.61 -13.97
N LEU A 288 -49.03 -2.53 -12.75
CA LEU A 288 -48.41 -3.10 -11.55
C LEU A 288 -48.37 -4.64 -11.60
N GLU A 289 -49.46 -5.29 -12.04
CA GLU A 289 -49.53 -6.75 -12.21
C GLU A 289 -48.50 -7.26 -13.25
N GLU A 290 -48.31 -6.55 -14.38
CA GLU A 290 -47.25 -6.86 -15.36
C GLU A 290 -45.83 -6.70 -14.79
N ARG A 291 -45.58 -5.65 -13.99
CA ARG A 291 -44.28 -5.43 -13.34
C ARG A 291 -43.99 -6.50 -12.28
N LEU A 292 -44.99 -6.94 -11.53
CA LEU A 292 -44.87 -8.04 -10.58
C LEU A 292 -44.52 -9.36 -11.28
N ALA A 293 -45.18 -9.69 -12.39
CA ALA A 293 -44.86 -10.89 -13.17
C ALA A 293 -43.41 -10.91 -13.68
N LEU A 294 -42.86 -9.75 -14.07
CA LEU A 294 -41.46 -9.60 -14.47
C LEU A 294 -40.48 -9.79 -13.29
N ILE A 295 -40.82 -9.27 -12.11
CA ILE A 295 -40.05 -9.46 -10.87
C ILE A 295 -40.07 -10.94 -10.45
N GLU A 296 -41.23 -11.62 -10.51
CA GLU A 296 -41.33 -13.06 -10.23
C GLU A 296 -40.45 -13.88 -11.17
N HIS A 297 -40.52 -13.61 -12.49
CA HIS A 297 -39.68 -14.30 -13.48
C HIS A 297 -38.18 -14.08 -13.25
N THR A 298 -37.74 -12.85 -12.95
CA THR A 298 -36.32 -12.58 -12.65
C THR A 298 -35.88 -13.24 -11.33
N SER A 299 -36.71 -13.23 -10.29
CA SER A 299 -36.43 -13.92 -9.02
C SER A 299 -36.27 -15.44 -9.20
N ALA A 300 -37.10 -16.06 -10.05
CA ALA A 300 -37.01 -17.48 -10.38
C ALA A 300 -35.73 -17.81 -11.16
N ASN A 301 -35.24 -16.91 -12.01
CA ASN A 301 -33.96 -17.08 -12.70
C ASN A 301 -32.77 -16.94 -11.76
N LEU A 302 -32.77 -15.93 -10.86
CA LEU A 302 -31.73 -15.79 -9.84
C LEU A 302 -31.68 -17.02 -8.93
N LYS A 303 -32.83 -17.56 -8.51
CA LYS A 303 -32.90 -18.79 -7.71
C LYS A 303 -32.24 -19.98 -8.41
N ARG A 304 -32.51 -20.19 -9.70
CA ARG A 304 -31.87 -21.25 -10.51
C ARG A 304 -30.36 -21.07 -10.62
N GLU A 305 -29.87 -19.84 -10.68
CA GLU A 305 -28.42 -19.58 -10.76
C GLU A 305 -27.73 -19.87 -9.42
N VAL A 306 -28.31 -19.42 -8.31
CA VAL A 306 -27.84 -19.76 -6.95
C VAL A 306 -27.84 -21.28 -6.72
N GLU A 307 -28.86 -22.00 -7.19
CA GLU A 307 -28.92 -23.47 -7.11
C GLU A 307 -27.75 -24.13 -7.88
N LYS A 308 -27.37 -23.63 -9.06
CA LYS A 308 -26.19 -24.12 -9.80
C LYS A 308 -24.90 -23.81 -9.05
N GLU A 309 -24.71 -22.60 -8.52
CA GLU A 309 -23.52 -22.23 -7.76
C GLU A 309 -23.36 -23.10 -6.50
N CYS A 310 -24.45 -23.36 -5.77
CA CYS A 310 -24.45 -24.25 -4.61
C CYS A 310 -24.11 -25.71 -4.96
N LEU A 311 -24.40 -26.18 -6.18
CA LEU A 311 -23.99 -27.50 -6.66
C LEU A 311 -22.51 -27.51 -7.08
N ALA A 312 -22.06 -26.48 -7.80
CA ALA A 312 -20.66 -26.32 -8.19
C ALA A 312 -19.73 -26.24 -6.98
N ARG A 313 -20.14 -25.51 -5.93
CA ARG A 313 -19.42 -25.40 -4.66
C ARG A 313 -19.29 -26.74 -3.93
N ARG A 314 -20.38 -27.50 -3.79
CA ARG A 314 -20.35 -28.84 -3.19
C ARG A 314 -19.39 -29.79 -3.93
N LEU A 315 -19.41 -29.77 -5.25
CA LEU A 315 -18.51 -30.60 -6.08
C LEU A 315 -17.04 -30.14 -6.00
N ALA A 316 -16.77 -28.87 -5.67
CA ALA A 316 -15.42 -28.39 -5.35
C ALA A 316 -14.97 -28.83 -3.95
N GLU A 317 -15.87 -28.79 -2.96
CA GLU A 317 -15.63 -29.25 -1.59
C GLU A 317 -15.35 -30.78 -1.55
N GLU A 318 -16.11 -31.60 -2.28
CA GLU A 318 -15.82 -33.05 -2.43
C GLU A 318 -14.44 -33.32 -3.05
N LYS A 319 -14.05 -32.54 -4.08
CA LYS A 319 -12.71 -32.65 -4.68
C LYS A 319 -11.60 -32.24 -3.71
N ALA A 320 -11.82 -31.18 -2.91
CA ALA A 320 -10.86 -30.73 -1.91
C ALA A 320 -10.65 -31.78 -0.81
N LEU A 321 -11.73 -32.42 -0.35
CA LEU A 321 -11.67 -33.55 0.58
C LEU A 321 -10.90 -34.74 -0.02
N PHE A 322 -11.19 -35.13 -1.26
CA PHE A 322 -10.46 -36.21 -1.95
C PHE A 322 -8.94 -35.94 -2.03
N TYR A 323 -8.53 -34.71 -2.37
CA TYR A 323 -7.11 -34.35 -2.37
C TYR A 323 -6.51 -34.32 -0.95
N SER A 324 -7.27 -33.90 0.05
CA SER A 324 -6.85 -33.89 1.46
C SER A 324 -6.58 -35.32 1.96
N ASP A 325 -7.50 -36.26 1.74
CA ASP A 325 -7.34 -37.68 2.09
C ASP A 325 -6.16 -38.31 1.37
N HIS A 326 -5.96 -37.96 0.09
CA HIS A 326 -4.83 -38.48 -0.68
C HIS A 326 -3.48 -37.95 -0.16
N LEU A 327 -3.41 -36.68 0.25
CA LEU A 327 -2.23 -36.09 0.90
C LEU A 327 -1.99 -36.70 2.28
N ALA A 328 -3.05 -36.90 3.09
CA ALA A 328 -2.97 -37.58 4.38
C ALA A 328 -2.47 -39.03 4.25
N THR A 329 -2.68 -39.69 3.11
CA THR A 329 -2.16 -41.03 2.81
C THR A 329 -0.70 -41.03 2.33
N ILE A 330 -0.26 -39.97 1.63
CA ILE A 330 1.11 -39.84 1.09
C ILE A 330 2.09 -39.33 2.15
N LYS A 331 1.71 -38.30 2.90
CA LYS A 331 2.55 -37.64 3.92
C LYS A 331 3.24 -38.63 4.88
N PRO A 332 2.54 -39.55 5.57
CA PRO A 332 3.18 -40.48 6.50
C PRO A 332 4.06 -41.55 5.82
N LYS A 333 3.96 -41.73 4.49
CA LYS A 333 4.91 -42.57 3.75
C LYS A 333 6.23 -41.83 3.57
N LEU A 334 6.18 -40.57 3.11
CA LEU A 334 7.36 -39.72 2.97
C LEU A 334 8.05 -39.47 4.32
N GLU A 335 7.30 -39.31 5.41
CA GLU A 335 7.85 -39.17 6.77
C GLU A 335 8.61 -40.44 7.19
N ARG A 336 8.04 -41.64 6.98
CA ARG A 336 8.72 -42.92 7.25
C ARG A 336 9.95 -43.15 6.36
N ASP A 337 9.88 -42.76 5.09
CA ASP A 337 11.02 -42.87 4.16
C ASP A 337 12.17 -41.92 4.59
N LEU A 338 11.83 -40.74 5.10
CA LEU A 338 12.78 -39.76 5.65
C LEU A 338 13.40 -40.25 6.97
N GLU A 339 12.60 -40.76 7.90
CA GLU A 339 13.08 -41.37 9.16
C GLU A 339 14.05 -42.53 8.87
N HIS A 340 13.70 -43.40 7.93
CA HIS A 340 14.57 -44.51 7.51
C HIS A 340 15.90 -44.02 6.93
N LEU A 341 15.87 -42.99 6.07
CA LEU A 341 17.08 -42.34 5.55
C LEU A 341 17.94 -41.71 6.66
N GLN A 342 17.33 -41.06 7.65
CA GLN A 342 18.04 -40.49 8.80
C GLN A 342 18.71 -41.57 9.65
N VAL A 343 18.02 -42.69 9.91
CA VAL A 343 18.59 -43.84 10.64
C VAL A 343 19.76 -44.48 9.87
N GLN A 344 19.62 -44.64 8.55
CA GLN A 344 20.72 -45.13 7.70
C GLN A 344 21.94 -44.18 7.75
N PHE A 345 21.71 -42.87 7.65
CA PHE A 345 22.78 -41.87 7.72
C PHE A 345 23.47 -41.86 9.08
N GLY A 346 22.70 -41.92 10.18
CA GLY A 346 23.24 -42.02 11.54
C GLY A 346 24.05 -43.30 11.78
N THR A 347 23.62 -44.42 11.21
CA THR A 347 24.37 -45.70 11.26
C THR A 347 25.70 -45.57 10.52
N LEU A 348 25.70 -45.02 9.30
CA LEU A 348 26.91 -44.80 8.52
C LEU A 348 27.90 -43.84 9.22
N VAL A 349 27.41 -42.77 9.85
CA VAL A 349 28.23 -41.83 10.64
C VAL A 349 28.85 -42.53 11.85
N ALA A 350 28.11 -43.43 12.53
CA ALA A 350 28.63 -44.22 13.65
C ALA A 350 29.71 -45.21 13.19
N GLU A 351 29.52 -45.91 12.06
CA GLU A 351 30.51 -46.80 11.46
C GLU A 351 31.80 -46.06 11.08
N VAL A 352 31.69 -44.91 10.41
CA VAL A 352 32.85 -44.06 10.04
C VAL A 352 33.59 -43.56 11.28
N SER A 353 32.86 -43.17 12.32
CA SER A 353 33.43 -42.70 13.59
C SER A 353 34.14 -43.83 14.35
N ALA A 354 33.59 -45.04 14.34
CA ALA A 354 34.23 -46.23 14.92
C ALA A 354 35.53 -46.60 14.19
N LEU A 355 35.55 -46.55 12.86
CA LEU A 355 36.77 -46.74 12.05
C LEU A 355 37.83 -45.67 12.35
N PHE A 356 37.42 -44.41 12.55
CA PHE A 356 38.35 -43.32 12.87
C PHE A 356 38.97 -43.48 14.26
N GLU A 357 38.18 -43.86 15.28
CA GLU A 357 38.70 -44.15 16.62
C GLU A 357 39.51 -45.45 16.69
N GLU A 358 39.28 -46.42 15.79
CA GLU A 358 40.16 -47.60 15.65
C GLU A 358 41.51 -47.21 15.05
N ALA A 359 41.53 -46.50 13.93
CA ALA A 359 42.76 -46.02 13.29
C ALA A 359 43.58 -45.10 14.23
N LYS A 360 42.90 -44.28 15.02
CA LYS A 360 43.51 -43.46 16.08
C LYS A 360 44.12 -44.30 17.20
N ARG A 361 43.46 -45.40 17.62
CA ARG A 361 44.02 -46.36 18.59
C ARG A 361 45.24 -47.09 18.03
N GLU A 362 45.20 -47.55 16.78
CA GLU A 362 46.38 -48.12 16.10
C GLU A 362 47.54 -47.11 15.99
N MET A 363 47.25 -45.83 15.70
CA MET A 363 48.26 -44.77 15.66
C MET A 363 48.88 -44.49 17.05
N VAL A 364 48.10 -44.55 18.13
CA VAL A 364 48.61 -44.42 19.50
C VAL A 364 49.47 -45.63 19.90
N VAL A 365 49.07 -46.85 19.54
CA VAL A 365 49.87 -48.05 19.79
C VAL A 365 51.19 -48.01 19.02
N THR A 366 51.16 -47.69 17.73
CA THR A 366 52.37 -47.61 16.89
C THR A 366 53.32 -46.50 17.36
N SER A 367 52.81 -45.28 17.63
CA SER A 367 53.64 -44.20 18.22
C SER A 367 54.19 -44.56 19.60
N GLY A 368 53.42 -45.23 20.46
CA GLY A 368 53.89 -45.74 21.75
C GLY A 368 55.01 -46.79 21.63
N THR A 369 54.92 -47.70 20.65
CA THR A 369 56.02 -48.65 20.37
C THR A 369 57.28 -47.96 19.83
N LEU A 370 57.13 -46.95 18.97
CA LEU A 370 58.25 -46.15 18.46
C LEU A 370 58.92 -45.31 19.57
N LEU A 371 58.13 -44.73 20.48
CA LEU A 371 58.66 -44.02 21.66
C LEU A 371 59.41 -44.97 22.59
N SER A 372 58.86 -46.16 22.88
CA SER A 372 59.52 -47.18 23.70
C SER A 372 60.87 -47.64 23.12
N GLU A 373 60.97 -47.68 21.78
CA GLU A 373 62.19 -48.09 21.08
C GLU A 373 63.21 -46.93 20.91
N LEU A 374 62.75 -45.67 20.97
CA LEU A 374 63.57 -44.48 21.12
C LEU A 374 64.12 -44.35 22.55
N GLU A 375 63.31 -44.62 23.57
CA GLU A 375 63.69 -44.49 24.98
C GLU A 375 64.76 -45.51 25.39
N LYS A 376 64.73 -46.72 24.82
CA LYS A 376 65.83 -47.70 24.93
C LYS A 376 67.17 -47.24 24.32
N ARG A 377 67.20 -46.16 23.53
CA ARG A 377 68.43 -45.65 22.87
C ARG A 377 69.07 -44.47 23.60
N ILE A 378 68.53 -44.04 24.75
CA ILE A 378 69.03 -42.89 25.53
C ILE A 378 69.63 -43.37 26.87
N PRO A 379 70.92 -43.14 27.16
CA PRO A 379 71.51 -43.47 28.47
C PRO A 379 71.22 -42.39 29.53
N GLN A 380 70.87 -42.79 30.75
CA GLN A 380 70.72 -41.89 31.91
C GLN A 380 71.98 -41.87 32.81
N PRO A 381 72.33 -40.70 33.40
CA PRO A 381 72.96 -40.57 34.71
C PRO A 381 71.91 -40.19 35.78
N GLY A 382 72.17 -40.38 37.08
CA GLY A 382 71.14 -40.25 38.13
C GLY A 382 71.55 -39.62 39.47
N LEU A 383 70.65 -39.75 40.46
CA LEU A 383 70.74 -39.33 41.89
C LEU A 383 70.66 -37.78 42.09
N GLU A 384 70.17 -37.18 43.20
CA GLU A 384 69.90 -37.64 44.59
C GLU A 384 68.56 -37.07 45.18
N GLU A 385 68.19 -37.48 46.40
CA GLU A 385 67.01 -37.03 47.17
C GLU A 385 67.27 -35.86 48.14
N THR A 386 66.23 -35.07 48.45
CA THR A 386 65.89 -34.27 49.67
C THR A 386 64.99 -33.10 49.24
N GLY A 387 64.10 -32.48 50.03
CA GLY A 387 63.60 -32.67 51.39
C GLY A 387 62.52 -31.59 51.67
N SER A 388 61.53 -31.89 52.50
CA SER A 388 60.33 -31.11 52.85
C SER A 388 60.48 -29.58 53.16
N ASP A 389 59.52 -28.74 52.73
CA ASP A 389 58.42 -28.16 53.56
C ASP A 389 57.95 -26.70 53.20
N SER A 390 56.65 -26.45 53.40
CA SER A 390 55.98 -25.18 53.77
C SER A 390 55.62 -24.05 52.74
N ARG A 391 54.29 -23.98 52.46
CA ARG A 391 53.35 -22.87 52.80
C ARG A 391 53.27 -21.58 51.96
N GLY A 392 52.07 -21.31 51.38
CA GLY A 392 51.64 -19.98 50.90
C GLY A 392 50.28 -19.92 50.16
N GLU A 393 49.23 -19.42 50.83
CA GLU A 393 48.01 -18.81 50.25
C GLU A 393 48.33 -17.38 49.67
N PRO A 394 47.45 -16.62 48.97
CA PRO A 394 45.97 -16.65 48.97
C PRO A 394 45.22 -16.34 47.62
N GLU A 395 43.89 -16.27 47.72
CA GLU A 395 42.90 -15.55 46.88
C GLU A 395 43.09 -13.98 46.91
N PRO A 396 42.30 -13.11 46.22
CA PRO A 396 41.27 -13.28 45.17
C PRO A 396 41.30 -12.23 44.00
N GLU A 397 40.19 -12.18 43.23
CA GLU A 397 39.60 -11.04 42.47
C GLU A 397 39.96 -10.66 41.00
N ALA A 398 38.87 -10.58 40.20
CA ALA A 398 38.51 -9.53 39.22
C ALA A 398 38.81 -9.60 37.68
N ARG A 399 37.70 -9.81 36.93
CA ARG A 399 37.20 -9.07 35.72
C ARG A 399 37.75 -9.30 34.28
N GLN A 400 36.80 -9.64 33.38
CA GLN A 400 36.53 -9.10 32.01
C GLN A 400 37.58 -9.33 30.89
N THR A 401 37.25 -9.51 29.58
CA THR A 401 36.01 -9.34 28.78
C THR A 401 36.04 -10.14 27.44
N GLU A 402 34.86 -10.35 26.83
CA GLU A 402 34.57 -10.53 25.37
C GLU A 402 35.13 -11.77 24.62
N SER A 403 34.44 -12.43 23.67
CA SER A 403 33.13 -12.26 22.98
C SER A 403 32.71 -13.62 22.31
N GLU A 404 31.53 -13.91 21.74
CA GLU A 404 30.15 -13.34 21.67
C GLU A 404 29.15 -14.43 21.13
N SER A 405 27.83 -14.17 21.19
CA SER A 405 26.70 -14.84 20.46
C SER A 405 26.33 -16.32 20.79
N GLU A 406 25.08 -16.80 20.65
CA GLU A 406 23.75 -16.22 20.99
C GLU A 406 22.66 -17.34 20.97
N GLU A 407 21.44 -16.99 21.42
CA GLU A 407 20.12 -17.62 21.14
C GLU A 407 19.58 -18.92 21.83
N ARG A 408 18.35 -18.71 22.36
CA ARG A 408 17.16 -19.60 22.49
C ARG A 408 16.88 -20.47 23.74
N GLU A 409 16.14 -19.83 24.64
CA GLU A 409 14.76 -20.19 25.06
C GLU A 409 14.49 -21.56 25.71
N SER A 410 14.42 -21.54 27.04
CA SER A 410 13.72 -22.53 27.86
C SER A 410 12.20 -22.38 27.77
N SER A 411 11.51 -23.50 27.61
CA SER A 411 10.04 -23.59 27.65
C SER A 411 9.45 -23.59 29.06
N ALA A 412 8.13 -23.33 29.11
CA ALA A 412 7.18 -23.63 30.18
C ALA A 412 7.14 -22.72 31.42
N GLU A 413 6.00 -22.04 31.59
CA GLU A 413 5.15 -22.21 32.77
C GLU A 413 3.68 -21.91 32.41
N LEU A 414 2.76 -22.83 32.74
CA LEU A 414 1.31 -22.61 32.65
C LEU A 414 0.81 -22.06 33.99
N GLU A 415 0.27 -20.85 34.02
CA GLU A 415 -0.57 -20.41 35.15
C GLU A 415 -2.05 -20.75 34.93
N ASN A 416 -2.54 -21.69 35.74
CA ASN A 416 -3.95 -22.08 35.79
C ASN A 416 -4.80 -21.00 36.50
N GLY A 417 -5.36 -20.08 35.72
CA GLY A 417 -6.37 -19.11 36.18
C GLY A 417 -7.73 -19.75 36.50
N THR A 418 -7.83 -20.50 37.60
CA THR A 418 -9.09 -21.09 38.08
C THR A 418 -9.98 -20.03 38.73
N ILE A 419 -10.91 -19.45 37.97
CA ILE A 419 -11.94 -18.56 38.55
C ILE A 419 -13.06 -19.41 39.16
N LEU A 420 -13.05 -19.47 40.49
CA LEU A 420 -14.06 -20.14 41.30
C LEU A 420 -15.43 -19.41 41.20
N LEU A 421 -16.42 -20.08 40.62
CA LEU A 421 -17.83 -19.68 40.68
C LEU A 421 -18.36 -19.92 42.10
N SER A 422 -18.38 -18.88 42.93
CA SER A 422 -19.00 -18.88 44.27
C SER A 422 -20.53 -18.84 44.19
N SER A 423 -21.16 -19.96 43.85
CA SER A 423 -22.62 -20.10 43.84
C SER A 423 -23.20 -20.52 45.20
N THR A 424 -23.28 -19.58 46.15
CA THR A 424 -24.13 -19.70 47.35
C THR A 424 -24.71 -18.34 47.75
N SER A 425 -25.98 -18.31 48.17
CA SER A 425 -26.72 -17.11 48.64
C SER A 425 -27.13 -16.07 47.59
N ARG A 426 -27.94 -16.48 46.59
CA ARG A 426 -28.83 -15.53 45.87
C ARG A 426 -30.13 -16.09 45.27
N VAL A 427 -30.61 -17.24 45.77
CA VAL A 427 -31.84 -17.88 45.27
C VAL A 427 -33.12 -17.32 45.92
N GLU A 428 -33.02 -16.72 47.12
CA GLU A 428 -34.18 -16.20 47.87
C GLU A 428 -34.54 -14.72 47.57
N GLU A 429 -33.70 -14.01 46.82
CA GLU A 429 -33.92 -12.61 46.43
C GLU A 429 -34.76 -12.53 45.13
N ASN A 430 -34.46 -13.40 44.14
CA ASN A 430 -35.16 -13.47 42.85
C ASN A 430 -36.67 -13.81 42.95
N VAL A 431 -37.11 -14.45 44.03
CA VAL A 431 -38.54 -14.80 44.25
C VAL A 431 -39.37 -13.57 44.66
N ARG A 432 -38.74 -12.47 45.08
CA ARG A 432 -39.44 -11.20 45.38
C ARG A 432 -39.49 -10.25 44.19
N GLU A 433 -38.45 -10.21 43.36
CA GLU A 433 -38.43 -9.36 42.15
C GLU A 433 -39.39 -9.85 41.06
N THR A 434 -39.60 -11.17 40.96
CA THR A 434 -40.56 -11.78 40.01
C THR A 434 -42.01 -11.34 40.23
N ASN A 435 -42.39 -10.97 41.46
CA ASN A 435 -43.75 -10.50 41.78
C ASN A 435 -43.96 -8.99 41.59
N LEU A 436 -42.91 -8.21 41.31
CA LEU A 436 -43.04 -6.80 40.91
C LEU A 436 -43.20 -6.66 39.39
N LEU A 437 -42.58 -7.55 38.59
CA LEU A 437 -42.68 -7.49 37.13
C LEU A 437 -44.08 -7.85 36.57
N THR A 438 -44.90 -8.55 37.35
CA THR A 438 -46.29 -8.92 37.01
C THR A 438 -47.29 -7.77 37.17
N ALA A 439 -46.90 -6.67 37.83
CA ALA A 439 -47.75 -5.49 38.08
C ALA A 439 -47.27 -4.23 37.33
N VAL A 440 -46.38 -4.39 36.36
CA VAL A 440 -45.85 -3.32 35.50
C VAL A 440 -46.49 -3.42 34.12
N ASP A 441 -46.98 -2.28 33.60
CA ASP A 441 -47.63 -2.19 32.29
C ASP A 441 -46.74 -2.72 31.16
N ASP A 442 -47.35 -3.36 30.16
CA ASP A 442 -46.61 -3.99 29.06
C ASP A 442 -45.77 -2.98 28.24
N ASP A 443 -46.15 -1.70 28.22
CA ASP A 443 -45.35 -0.65 27.60
C ASP A 443 -44.05 -0.36 28.36
N SER A 444 -44.04 -0.48 29.69
CA SER A 444 -42.81 -0.38 30.49
C SER A 444 -41.90 -1.59 30.27
N LYS A 445 -42.46 -2.78 30.02
CA LYS A 445 -41.69 -3.98 29.60
C LYS A 445 -41.10 -3.81 28.20
N ARG A 446 -41.84 -3.20 27.27
CA ARG A 446 -41.36 -2.84 25.92
C ARG A 446 -40.23 -1.81 25.97
N ILE A 447 -40.38 -0.75 26.77
CA ILE A 447 -39.34 0.27 26.97
C ILE A 447 -38.06 -0.37 27.55
N LEU A 448 -38.19 -1.26 28.55
CA LEU A 448 -37.04 -1.98 29.10
C LEU A 448 -36.38 -2.92 28.08
N ALA A 449 -37.18 -3.65 27.29
CA ALA A 449 -36.66 -4.52 26.23
C ALA A 449 -35.93 -3.73 25.13
N GLN A 450 -36.47 -2.57 24.74
CA GLN A 450 -35.84 -1.66 23.79
C GLN A 450 -34.54 -1.06 24.35
N ALA A 451 -34.53 -0.60 25.61
CA ALA A 451 -33.32 -0.09 26.26
C ALA A 451 -32.23 -1.18 26.43
N LEU A 452 -32.62 -2.43 26.68
CA LEU A 452 -31.69 -3.56 26.69
C LEU A 452 -31.14 -3.87 25.30
N LYS A 453 -31.98 -3.81 24.25
CA LYS A 453 -31.55 -3.96 22.86
C LYS A 453 -30.56 -2.88 22.45
N GLU A 454 -30.88 -1.60 22.70
CA GLU A 454 -30.00 -0.46 22.43
C GLU A 454 -28.68 -0.56 23.20
N LYS A 455 -28.71 -1.05 24.45
CA LYS A 455 -27.49 -1.30 25.23
C LYS A 455 -26.63 -2.44 24.66
N VAL A 456 -27.25 -3.51 24.16
CA VAL A 456 -26.53 -4.60 23.47
C VAL A 456 -25.93 -4.11 22.15
N GLU A 457 -26.66 -3.32 21.37
CA GLU A 457 -26.16 -2.70 20.13
C GLU A 457 -24.99 -1.74 20.42
N ALA A 458 -25.09 -0.91 21.47
CA ALA A 458 -24.01 -0.03 21.90
C ALA A 458 -22.76 -0.78 22.39
N LEU A 459 -22.93 -1.87 23.15
CA LEU A 459 -21.81 -2.73 23.58
C LEU A 459 -21.15 -3.46 22.40
N LEU A 460 -21.93 -3.87 21.39
CA LEU A 460 -21.41 -4.52 20.20
C LEU A 460 -20.62 -3.52 19.31
N LEU A 461 -21.08 -2.28 19.20
CA LEU A 461 -20.34 -1.19 18.56
C LEU A 461 -19.03 -0.85 19.30
N LEU A 462 -19.06 -0.79 20.64
CA LEU A 462 -17.84 -0.60 21.44
C LEU A 462 -16.85 -1.75 21.26
N SER A 463 -17.32 -3.00 21.27
CA SER A 463 -16.47 -4.17 21.03
C SER A 463 -15.82 -4.16 19.63
N GLN A 464 -16.57 -3.79 18.58
CA GLN A 464 -16.01 -3.60 17.24
C GLN A 464 -15.00 -2.44 17.18
N GLN A 465 -15.20 -1.38 17.97
CA GLN A 465 -14.27 -0.25 18.04
C GLN A 465 -12.99 -0.60 18.80
N GLU A 466 -13.07 -1.42 19.85
CA GLU A 466 -11.91 -1.99 20.55
C GLU A 466 -11.11 -2.94 19.65
N GLU A 467 -11.78 -3.81 18.88
CA GLU A 467 -11.14 -4.70 17.91
C GLU A 467 -10.42 -3.89 16.80
N ARG A 468 -11.07 -2.87 16.23
CA ARG A 468 -10.43 -1.95 15.27
C ARG A 468 -9.23 -1.24 15.89
N HIS A 469 -9.35 -0.73 17.11
CA HIS A 469 -8.24 -0.06 17.80
C HIS A 469 -7.06 -1.02 18.04
N TYR A 470 -7.33 -2.28 18.40
CA TYR A 470 -6.31 -3.32 18.55
C TYR A 470 -5.59 -3.62 17.22
N LEU A 471 -6.33 -3.84 16.13
CA LEU A 471 -5.77 -4.08 14.79
C LEU A 471 -4.98 -2.86 14.27
N GLU A 472 -5.48 -1.65 14.48
CA GLU A 472 -4.76 -0.41 14.16
C GLU A 472 -3.49 -0.24 15.01
N SER A 473 -3.51 -0.62 16.29
CA SER A 473 -2.33 -0.59 17.15
C SER A 473 -1.27 -1.60 16.71
N ALA A 474 -1.68 -2.83 16.39
CA ALA A 474 -0.79 -3.88 15.89
C ALA A 474 -0.17 -3.52 14.53
N THR A 475 -0.95 -2.95 13.60
CA THR A 475 -0.43 -2.49 12.30
C THR A 475 0.49 -1.28 12.42
N ARG A 476 0.19 -0.31 13.32
CA ARG A 476 1.13 0.78 13.65
C ARG A 476 2.45 0.24 14.17
N ALA A 477 2.43 -0.68 15.15
CA ALA A 477 3.65 -1.26 15.72
C ALA A 477 4.48 -2.03 14.67
N ALA A 478 3.84 -2.76 13.76
CA ALA A 478 4.51 -3.43 12.65
C ALA A 478 5.17 -2.44 11.66
N LEU A 479 4.47 -1.36 11.32
CA LEU A 479 5.00 -0.29 10.46
C LEU A 479 6.15 0.48 11.13
N GLU A 480 6.04 0.78 12.43
CA GLU A 480 7.12 1.39 13.21
C GLU A 480 8.37 0.51 13.22
N LYS A 481 8.22 -0.81 13.43
CA LYS A 481 9.32 -1.77 13.34
C LYS A 481 10.00 -1.71 11.96
N GLN A 482 9.23 -1.77 10.86
CA GLN A 482 9.77 -1.64 9.51
C GLN A 482 10.49 -0.30 9.28
N VAL A 483 9.94 0.81 9.78
CA VAL A 483 10.58 2.14 9.69
C VAL A 483 11.89 2.18 10.48
N THR A 484 11.97 1.56 11.66
CA THR A 484 13.24 1.48 12.41
C THR A 484 14.28 0.61 11.72
N GLU A 485 13.88 -0.53 11.14
CA GLU A 485 14.76 -1.42 10.39
C GLU A 485 15.31 -0.74 9.12
N VAL A 486 14.46 -0.02 8.37
CA VAL A 486 14.88 0.76 7.20
C VAL A 486 15.84 1.90 7.59
N LYS A 487 15.58 2.60 8.71
CA LYS A 487 16.49 3.62 9.24
C LYS A 487 17.86 3.02 9.63
N GLN A 488 17.87 1.84 10.25
CA GLN A 488 19.12 1.14 10.62
C GLN A 488 19.91 0.71 9.38
N LYS A 489 19.25 0.08 8.40
CA LYS A 489 19.88 -0.30 7.12
C LYS A 489 20.42 0.91 6.36
N LEU A 490 19.69 2.03 6.35
CA LEU A 490 20.16 3.28 5.74
C LEU A 490 21.39 3.83 6.46
N ALA A 491 21.42 3.79 7.79
CA ALA A 491 22.58 4.21 8.59
C ALA A 491 23.81 3.32 8.31
N GLN A 492 23.62 1.99 8.27
CA GLN A 492 24.66 1.03 7.93
C GLN A 492 25.25 1.29 6.52
N VAL A 493 24.40 1.34 5.49
CA VAL A 493 24.84 1.62 4.09
C VAL A 493 25.52 2.99 3.98
N THR A 494 25.11 3.97 4.80
CA THR A 494 25.78 5.27 4.87
C THR A 494 27.17 5.17 5.50
N ALA A 495 27.32 4.41 6.60
CA ALA A 495 28.60 4.17 7.25
C ALA A 495 29.58 3.39 6.35
N GLU A 496 29.12 2.30 5.73
CA GLU A 496 29.89 1.52 4.75
C GLU A 496 30.35 2.39 3.56
N LYS A 497 29.46 3.24 3.03
CA LYS A 497 29.79 4.19 1.97
C LYS A 497 30.81 5.25 2.42
N ILE A 498 30.73 5.72 3.67
CA ILE A 498 31.74 6.64 4.23
C ILE A 498 33.09 5.93 4.34
N SER A 499 33.14 4.69 4.84
CA SER A 499 34.36 3.88 4.90
C SER A 499 34.99 3.71 3.51
N ALA A 500 34.22 3.24 2.54
CA ALA A 500 34.70 3.07 1.16
C ALA A 500 35.20 4.39 0.53
N LEU A 501 34.61 5.54 0.89
CA LEU A 501 35.10 6.85 0.45
C LEU A 501 36.41 7.26 1.16
N MET A 502 36.61 6.88 2.42
CA MET A 502 37.90 7.07 3.12
C MET A 502 38.98 6.17 2.53
N ASP A 503 38.68 4.91 2.22
CA ASP A 503 39.63 3.98 1.58
C ASP A 503 40.04 4.48 0.19
N VAL A 504 39.08 4.98 -0.61
CA VAL A 504 39.36 5.62 -1.91
C VAL A 504 40.18 6.91 -1.75
N ALA A 505 40.03 7.65 -0.65
CA ALA A 505 40.86 8.81 -0.36
C ALA A 505 42.30 8.40 0.00
N ALA A 506 42.48 7.37 0.84
CA ALA A 506 43.79 6.83 1.22
C ALA A 506 44.55 6.25 0.00
N LEU A 507 43.86 5.50 -0.86
CA LEU A 507 44.43 5.00 -2.12
C LEU A 507 44.83 6.13 -3.08
N ARG A 508 44.11 7.26 -3.07
CA ARG A 508 44.50 8.44 -3.86
C ARG A 508 45.76 9.11 -3.33
N THR A 509 45.93 9.21 -2.02
CA THR A 509 47.17 9.75 -1.43
C THR A 509 48.36 8.82 -1.68
N GLU A 510 48.18 7.50 -1.62
CA GLU A 510 49.23 6.53 -1.95
C GLU A 510 49.63 6.62 -3.43
N VAL A 511 48.67 6.71 -4.35
CA VAL A 511 48.96 6.91 -5.78
C VAL A 511 49.68 8.25 -6.05
N GLN A 512 49.37 9.32 -5.29
CA GLN A 512 50.11 10.58 -5.39
C GLN A 512 51.56 10.44 -4.90
N TYR A 513 51.76 9.79 -3.76
CA TYR A 513 53.08 9.49 -3.20
C TYR A 513 53.94 8.65 -4.16
N LEU A 514 53.38 7.56 -4.70
CA LEU A 514 54.07 6.70 -5.67
C LEU A 514 54.43 7.45 -6.96
N GLN A 515 53.57 8.34 -7.44
CA GLN A 515 53.89 9.19 -8.60
C GLN A 515 54.98 10.24 -8.30
N GLU A 516 55.05 10.77 -7.08
CA GLU A 516 56.15 11.65 -6.67
C GLU A 516 57.46 10.86 -6.59
N ARG A 517 57.42 9.66 -6.00
CA ARG A 517 58.56 8.73 -5.94
C ARG A 517 59.05 8.29 -7.32
N GLU A 518 58.15 8.06 -8.27
CA GLU A 518 58.48 7.77 -9.67
C GLU A 518 59.20 8.97 -10.31
N ARG A 519 58.72 10.21 -10.09
CA ARG A 519 59.37 11.43 -10.60
C ARG A 519 60.76 11.62 -10.00
N GLU A 520 60.93 11.42 -8.69
CA GLU A 520 62.25 11.45 -8.02
C GLU A 520 63.22 10.44 -8.64
N LEU A 521 62.80 9.17 -8.78
CA LEU A 521 63.64 8.12 -9.36
C LEU A 521 63.98 8.40 -10.84
N THR A 522 63.03 8.95 -11.61
CA THR A 522 63.27 9.35 -13.00
C THR A 522 64.25 10.52 -13.08
N GLN A 523 64.16 11.49 -12.16
CA GLN A 523 65.08 12.62 -12.07
C GLN A 523 66.50 12.17 -11.64
N LEU A 524 66.61 11.22 -10.73
CA LEU A 524 67.89 10.61 -10.34
C LEU A 524 68.52 9.79 -11.48
N LEU A 525 67.70 9.05 -12.25
CA LEU A 525 68.17 8.34 -13.45
C LEU A 525 68.70 9.31 -14.51
N GLU A 526 68.01 10.42 -14.76
CA GLU A 526 68.47 11.42 -15.75
C GLU A 526 69.68 12.24 -15.22
N GLN A 527 69.79 12.47 -13.91
CA GLN A 527 71.02 12.99 -13.28
C GLN A 527 72.20 12.02 -13.44
N HIS A 528 72.02 10.72 -13.21
CA HIS A 528 73.07 9.72 -13.47
C HIS A 528 73.43 9.64 -14.97
N ARG A 529 72.46 9.82 -15.86
CA ARG A 529 72.67 9.84 -17.31
C ARG A 529 73.44 11.07 -17.80
N SER A 530 73.26 12.22 -17.13
CA SER A 530 73.96 13.47 -17.43
C SER A 530 75.34 13.58 -16.76
N THR A 531 75.56 12.92 -15.61
CA THR A 531 76.87 12.90 -14.93
C THR A 531 77.84 11.86 -15.49
N ASN A 532 77.33 10.77 -16.10
CA ASN A 532 78.17 9.77 -16.79
C ASN A 532 78.59 10.19 -18.22
N ALA A 533 79.09 11.41 -18.36
CA ALA A 533 79.96 11.81 -19.47
C ALA A 533 81.39 11.26 -19.27
N GLY A 534 81.53 9.96 -18.99
CA GLY A 534 82.82 9.36 -18.66
C GLY A 534 82.78 7.86 -18.40
N GLY A 535 83.44 7.09 -19.28
CA GLY A 535 84.04 5.81 -18.89
C GLY A 535 83.18 4.56 -19.05
N ARG A 536 83.59 3.74 -20.02
CA ARG A 536 83.33 2.30 -20.14
C ARG A 536 83.35 1.59 -18.77
N LEU A 537 82.39 0.69 -18.51
CA LEU A 537 82.60 -0.64 -17.87
C LEU A 537 81.25 -1.39 -17.68
N LEU A 538 80.71 -1.96 -18.75
CA LEU A 538 79.83 -3.14 -18.67
C LEU A 538 80.19 -4.10 -19.83
N PRO A 539 80.22 -5.44 -19.62
CA PRO A 539 80.69 -6.38 -20.65
C PRO A 539 79.73 -6.49 -21.83
N ALA A 540 80.27 -6.39 -23.06
CA ALA A 540 79.55 -6.70 -24.28
C ALA A 540 79.41 -8.22 -24.45
N GLY A 541 78.23 -8.77 -24.11
CA GLY A 541 77.98 -10.22 -24.18
C GLY A 541 76.53 -10.64 -24.42
N TRP A 542 75.63 -9.69 -24.73
CA TRP A 542 74.19 -9.94 -24.91
C TRP A 542 73.63 -9.26 -26.18
N SER A 543 74.36 -9.36 -27.28
CA SER A 543 73.87 -9.01 -28.62
C SER A 543 74.46 -9.92 -29.69
N GLU A 544 73.58 -10.68 -30.35
CA GLU A 544 73.67 -11.11 -31.75
C GLU A 544 74.66 -12.24 -32.15
N ALA A 545 74.14 -13.48 -32.25
CA ALA A 545 74.67 -14.51 -33.16
C ALA A 545 73.54 -15.41 -33.72
N LYS A 546 73.68 -15.81 -34.98
CA LYS A 546 72.66 -16.49 -35.81
C LYS A 546 72.72 -18.02 -35.69
N SER A 547 71.58 -18.67 -35.90
CA SER A 547 71.39 -20.00 -36.51
C SER A 547 69.91 -20.04 -36.93
N GLN A 548 69.46 -20.03 -38.18
CA GLN A 548 69.87 -20.67 -39.44
C GLN A 548 69.65 -22.20 -39.52
N VAL A 549 68.60 -22.56 -40.27
CA VAL A 549 68.36 -23.77 -41.08
C VAL A 549 67.69 -25.01 -40.42
N LEU A 550 66.57 -25.40 -41.05
CA LEU A 550 65.72 -26.61 -40.88
C LEU A 550 66.33 -27.85 -41.58
N PRO A 551 65.84 -29.09 -41.35
CA PRO A 551 64.62 -29.61 -42.01
C PRO A 551 63.48 -29.93 -41.00
N GLU A 552 62.23 -29.59 -41.29
CA GLU A 552 61.20 -30.48 -41.91
C GLU A 552 60.84 -31.70 -41.02
N ASP A 553 59.64 -31.75 -40.45
CA ASP A 553 58.50 -32.30 -41.19
C ASP A 553 57.11 -31.77 -40.76
N SER A 554 56.21 -31.56 -41.73
CA SER A 554 54.72 -31.63 -41.67
C SER A 554 53.90 -30.87 -40.58
N SER A 555 52.78 -30.16 -40.84
CA SER A 555 52.06 -29.86 -42.10
C SER A 555 50.87 -28.88 -41.88
N ILE A 556 50.71 -27.87 -42.77
CA ILE A 556 49.43 -27.30 -43.30
C ILE A 556 48.47 -26.61 -42.27
N ILE A 557 48.19 -25.29 -42.35
CA ILE A 557 47.10 -24.61 -43.12
C ILE A 557 47.50 -23.10 -43.34
N PRO A 558 47.05 -22.38 -44.41
CA PRO A 558 47.87 -21.35 -45.09
C PRO A 558 47.57 -19.85 -44.80
N SER A 559 48.44 -18.98 -45.35
CA SER A 559 48.45 -17.50 -45.26
C SER A 559 48.06 -16.77 -46.59
N PHE A 560 48.58 -15.53 -46.82
CA PHE A 560 48.42 -14.55 -47.95
C PHE A 560 47.29 -13.50 -47.76
N VAL A 561 47.35 -12.17 -48.07
CA VAL A 561 48.38 -11.13 -48.45
C VAL A 561 47.92 -9.81 -47.76
N ALA A 562 48.67 -9.02 -46.95
CA ALA A 562 49.88 -8.18 -47.08
C ALA A 562 49.73 -6.71 -47.64
N LYS A 563 50.17 -5.73 -46.81
CA LYS A 563 50.67 -4.34 -47.11
C LYS A 563 49.69 -3.24 -47.61
N PRO A 564 50.03 -1.91 -47.53
CA PRO A 564 51.14 -1.23 -46.81
C PRO A 564 50.83 0.11 -46.03
N VAL A 565 51.68 0.43 -45.03
CA VAL A 565 52.23 1.77 -44.63
C VAL A 565 51.31 2.96 -44.20
N ALA A 566 51.46 3.43 -42.95
CA ALA A 566 51.60 4.86 -42.56
C ALA A 566 52.03 5.05 -41.07
N LYS A 567 52.49 6.26 -40.70
CA LYS A 567 53.13 6.66 -39.41
C LYS A 567 52.15 6.91 -38.23
N PRO A 568 52.62 6.98 -36.97
CA PRO A 568 51.78 6.77 -35.78
C PRO A 568 50.97 8.00 -35.32
N LYS A 569 49.87 7.74 -34.61
CA LYS A 569 49.15 8.69 -33.74
C LYS A 569 48.87 8.03 -32.39
N ASN A 570 48.88 8.86 -31.34
CA ASN A 570 48.83 8.47 -29.93
C ASN A 570 47.59 7.59 -29.57
N PRO A 571 47.70 6.68 -28.59
CA PRO A 571 46.56 5.91 -28.10
C PRO A 571 45.59 6.82 -27.33
N PRO A 572 44.27 6.78 -27.61
CA PRO A 572 43.26 7.51 -26.84
C PRO A 572 42.90 6.78 -25.54
N THR A 573 42.57 7.56 -24.51
CA THR A 573 42.31 7.11 -23.13
C THR A 573 40.96 6.42 -22.94
N ALA A 574 40.90 5.12 -23.20
CA ALA A 574 39.71 4.28 -23.01
C ALA A 574 39.45 3.85 -21.54
N SER A 575 39.39 4.80 -20.60
CA SER A 575 38.93 4.53 -19.21
C SER A 575 37.70 5.35 -18.77
N LYS A 576 37.36 6.44 -19.47
CA LYS A 576 36.20 7.28 -19.15
C LYS A 576 34.84 6.74 -19.64
N GLY A 577 34.83 5.63 -20.39
CA GLY A 577 33.62 5.00 -20.91
C GLY A 577 32.88 4.12 -19.88
N TYR A 578 33.60 3.27 -19.15
CA TYR A 578 33.00 2.26 -18.28
C TYR A 578 32.18 2.86 -17.12
N LEU A 579 32.67 3.93 -16.48
CA LEU A 579 31.94 4.64 -15.42
C LEU A 579 30.63 5.31 -15.89
N LYS A 580 30.51 5.66 -17.17
CA LYS A 580 29.24 6.20 -17.73
C LYS A 580 28.23 5.13 -18.09
N SER A 581 28.66 3.87 -18.26
CA SER A 581 27.77 2.75 -18.54
C SER A 581 27.02 2.28 -17.29
N TRP A 582 27.66 2.31 -16.12
CA TRP A 582 27.03 1.95 -14.85
C TRP A 582 25.98 2.97 -14.38
N LEU A 583 26.20 4.26 -14.64
CA LEU A 583 25.27 5.34 -14.25
C LEU A 583 24.03 5.52 -15.15
N ARG A 584 23.87 4.69 -16.20
CA ARG A 584 22.66 4.66 -17.06
C ARG A 584 21.83 3.38 -16.91
N GLY A 585 22.18 2.49 -15.98
CA GLY A 585 21.53 1.18 -15.84
C GLY A 585 20.17 1.17 -15.13
N LEU A 586 19.50 2.32 -14.95
CA LEU A 586 18.30 2.45 -14.10
C LEU A 586 17.06 2.97 -14.84
N ASP A 587 16.88 2.57 -16.10
CA ASP A 587 15.61 2.74 -16.82
C ASP A 587 14.76 1.46 -16.69
N ILE A 588 13.86 1.45 -15.70
CA ILE A 588 12.79 0.45 -15.61
C ILE A 588 11.65 0.92 -16.53
N SER A 589 11.55 0.33 -17.72
CA SER A 589 10.33 0.41 -18.52
C SER A 589 9.72 -0.97 -18.70
N SER A 590 8.54 -1.15 -18.11
CA SER A 590 7.71 -2.31 -18.26
C SER A 590 7.02 -2.32 -19.63
N SER A 591 7.24 -3.35 -20.44
CA SER A 591 6.14 -3.90 -21.25
C SER A 591 6.37 -5.39 -21.52
N GLY A 592 5.28 -6.15 -21.44
CA GLY A 592 5.28 -7.61 -21.57
C GLY A 592 3.92 -8.18 -21.94
N SER A 593 3.03 -7.38 -22.53
CA SER A 593 1.80 -7.89 -23.12
C SER A 593 2.03 -8.16 -24.61
N LYS A 594 2.03 -9.44 -25.00
CA LYS A 594 2.04 -9.86 -26.39
C LYS A 594 0.61 -10.02 -26.87
N THR A 595 0.16 -9.19 -27.81
CA THR A 595 -0.97 -9.51 -28.68
C THR A 595 -0.45 -9.95 -30.04
N VAL A 596 -1.01 -11.04 -30.56
CA VAL A 596 -0.61 -11.68 -31.81
C VAL A 596 -1.30 -10.98 -32.99
N SER A 597 -0.53 -10.61 -34.03
CA SER A 597 -1.08 -10.12 -35.29
C SER A 597 -1.38 -11.27 -36.25
N SER A 598 -2.49 -11.17 -36.99
CA SER A 598 -2.68 -11.92 -38.25
C SER A 598 -3.61 -11.20 -39.23
N ASN A 599 -3.02 -10.69 -40.32
CA ASN A 599 -3.56 -10.48 -41.70
C ASN A 599 -4.88 -9.69 -41.92
N GLY A 600 -5.03 -8.83 -42.94
CA GLY A 600 -4.08 -8.32 -43.95
C GLY A 600 -4.53 -8.46 -45.41
N SER A 601 -5.10 -7.40 -46.01
CA SER A 601 -5.29 -7.20 -47.47
C SER A 601 -5.68 -5.74 -47.76
N LYS A 602 -4.81 -4.92 -48.40
CA LYS A 602 -4.82 -4.50 -49.83
C LYS A 602 -6.01 -3.58 -50.23
N SER A 603 -5.87 -2.48 -50.99
CA SER A 603 -4.86 -2.11 -52.02
C SER A 603 -4.87 -0.61 -52.43
N ASP A 604 -3.74 -0.12 -52.98
CA ASP A 604 -3.54 0.99 -53.97
C ASP A 604 -3.94 2.45 -53.59
N SER A 605 -3.32 3.56 -54.07
CA SER A 605 -2.28 3.81 -55.10
C SER A 605 -1.40 5.07 -54.82
N SER A 606 -0.18 5.12 -55.40
CA SER A 606 0.92 6.13 -55.35
C SER A 606 0.59 7.54 -55.96
N PRO A 607 1.49 8.59 -56.01
CA PRO A 607 2.95 8.57 -55.75
C PRO A 607 3.66 9.80 -55.08
N ALA A 608 4.87 9.51 -54.60
CA ALA A 608 6.11 10.34 -54.62
C ALA A 608 6.21 11.73 -53.93
N ALA A 609 6.77 11.74 -52.72
CA ALA A 609 7.75 12.76 -52.30
C ALA A 609 8.82 12.14 -51.37
N SER A 610 10.11 12.25 -51.74
CA SER A 610 11.21 11.74 -50.93
C SER A 610 11.76 12.82 -50.00
N CYS A 611 11.46 12.74 -48.70
CA CYS A 611 12.24 13.45 -47.67
C CYS A 611 12.15 12.82 -46.27
N ARG A 612 13.28 12.32 -45.78
CA ARG A 612 13.73 12.28 -44.36
C ARG A 612 12.73 11.82 -43.29
N GLN A 613 12.60 10.51 -43.10
CA GLN A 613 12.15 9.93 -41.83
C GLN A 613 13.34 9.78 -40.85
N THR A 614 13.62 10.81 -40.05
CA THR A 614 14.54 10.71 -38.89
C THR A 614 14.08 11.45 -37.63
N ASP A 615 13.10 12.36 -37.74
CA ASP A 615 12.84 13.35 -36.68
C ASP A 615 11.59 13.05 -35.86
N ASP A 616 10.71 12.13 -36.27
CA ASP A 616 9.47 11.79 -35.55
C ASP A 616 9.71 11.10 -34.20
N SER A 617 10.76 10.30 -34.07
CA SER A 617 11.14 9.69 -32.79
C SER A 617 11.65 10.74 -31.79
N ASN A 618 12.37 11.76 -32.28
CA ASN A 618 12.89 12.84 -31.44
C ASN A 618 11.81 13.90 -31.14
N SER A 619 10.90 14.19 -32.07
CA SER A 619 9.76 15.08 -31.84
C SER A 619 8.73 14.43 -30.90
N GLY A 620 8.51 13.12 -31.02
CA GLY A 620 7.72 12.31 -30.09
C GLY A 620 8.35 12.28 -28.70
N LEU A 621 9.67 12.05 -28.59
CA LEU A 621 10.37 12.10 -27.30
C LEU A 621 10.34 13.51 -26.69
N ALA A 622 10.57 14.56 -27.47
CA ALA A 622 10.50 15.94 -26.99
C ALA A 622 9.07 16.31 -26.54
N ARG A 623 8.04 15.87 -27.26
CA ARG A 623 6.63 16.04 -26.88
C ARG A 623 6.32 15.30 -25.59
N LEU A 624 6.73 14.03 -25.46
CA LEU A 624 6.57 13.25 -24.23
C LEU A 624 7.35 13.85 -23.04
N LEU A 625 8.52 14.44 -23.26
CA LEU A 625 9.27 15.14 -22.21
C LEU A 625 8.57 16.44 -21.78
N VAL A 626 7.99 17.19 -22.71
CA VAL A 626 7.18 18.38 -22.40
C VAL A 626 5.87 18.00 -21.69
N GLU A 627 5.19 16.93 -22.13
CA GLU A 627 3.99 16.40 -21.47
C GLU A 627 4.29 15.85 -20.08
N ASN A 628 5.43 15.16 -19.89
CA ASN A 628 5.88 14.66 -18.60
C ASN A 628 6.28 15.82 -17.67
N ALA A 629 6.97 16.85 -18.17
CA ALA A 629 7.22 18.07 -17.40
C ALA A 629 5.92 18.79 -16.99
N ALA A 630 4.95 18.93 -17.90
CA ALA A 630 3.63 19.49 -17.61
C ALA A 630 2.76 18.61 -16.71
N LEU A 631 3.00 17.30 -16.66
CA LEU A 631 2.40 16.39 -15.67
C LEU A 631 3.06 16.55 -14.30
N GLN A 632 4.40 16.65 -14.23
CA GLN A 632 5.13 16.91 -12.98
C GLN A 632 4.75 18.27 -12.38
N GLU A 633 4.59 19.31 -13.20
CA GLU A 633 4.11 20.62 -12.77
C GLU A 633 2.67 20.56 -12.23
N ARG A 634 1.77 19.82 -12.90
CA ARG A 634 0.39 19.58 -12.40
C ARG A 634 0.35 18.76 -11.11
N VAL A 635 1.18 17.74 -10.97
CA VAL A 635 1.29 16.95 -9.73
C VAL A 635 1.83 17.81 -8.58
N ALA A 636 2.82 18.67 -8.85
CA ALA A 636 3.34 19.62 -7.89
C ALA A 636 2.30 20.69 -7.49
N SER A 637 1.54 21.23 -8.44
CA SER A 637 0.48 22.22 -8.13
C SER A 637 -0.65 21.59 -7.31
N VAL A 638 -1.12 20.39 -7.67
CA VAL A 638 -2.10 19.63 -6.86
C VAL A 638 -1.57 19.34 -5.46
N HIS A 639 -0.28 18.99 -5.31
CA HIS A 639 0.34 18.80 -4.00
C HIS A 639 0.34 20.09 -3.15
N HIS A 640 0.66 21.25 -3.75
CA HIS A 640 0.58 22.54 -3.07
C HIS A 640 -0.87 22.94 -2.71
N LEU A 641 -1.86 22.62 -3.53
CA LEU A 641 -3.27 22.86 -3.25
C LEU A 641 -3.76 21.95 -2.09
N ALA A 642 -3.38 20.67 -2.08
CA ALA A 642 -3.68 19.75 -0.99
C ALA A 642 -3.02 20.17 0.34
N GLN A 643 -1.76 20.61 0.29
CA GLN A 643 -1.06 21.17 1.47
C GLN A 643 -1.73 22.44 1.99
N SER A 644 -2.24 23.29 1.08
CA SER A 644 -3.00 24.50 1.44
C SER A 644 -4.33 24.14 2.10
N ALA A 645 -5.08 23.17 1.55
CA ALA A 645 -6.31 22.67 2.16
C ALA A 645 -6.07 22.11 3.58
N HIS A 646 -5.00 21.35 3.77
CA HIS A 646 -4.60 20.84 5.09
C HIS A 646 -4.24 21.98 6.07
N ARG A 647 -3.48 22.98 5.61
CA ARG A 647 -3.15 24.17 6.42
C ARG A 647 -4.40 24.90 6.91
N LEU A 648 -5.36 25.15 6.01
CA LEU A 648 -6.62 25.82 6.33
C LEU A 648 -7.46 25.02 7.34
N ARG A 649 -7.56 23.70 7.15
CA ARG A 649 -8.22 22.78 8.10
C ARG A 649 -7.58 22.88 9.48
N MET A 650 -6.24 22.87 9.58
CA MET A 650 -5.54 22.98 10.87
C MET A 650 -5.76 24.34 11.54
N SER A 651 -5.90 25.42 10.78
CA SER A 651 -6.27 26.74 11.33
C SER A 651 -7.67 26.75 11.93
N LEU A 652 -8.69 26.18 11.26
CA LEU A 652 -10.05 26.06 11.82
C LEU A 652 -10.13 25.10 13.02
N VAL A 653 -9.30 24.05 13.05
CA VAL A 653 -9.19 23.18 14.23
C VAL A 653 -8.62 23.96 15.43
N LYS A 654 -7.59 24.80 15.22
CA LYS A 654 -7.09 25.70 16.28
C LYS A 654 -8.17 26.67 16.76
N VAL A 655 -8.92 27.31 15.86
CA VAL A 655 -10.09 28.15 16.22
C VAL A 655 -11.10 27.38 17.07
N SER A 656 -11.39 26.13 16.72
CA SER A 656 -12.29 25.26 17.49
C SER A 656 -11.80 25.00 18.92
N THR A 657 -10.49 25.00 19.19
CA THR A 657 -9.98 24.90 20.56
C THR A 657 -10.24 26.15 21.39
N TYR A 658 -10.13 27.36 20.80
CA TYR A 658 -10.53 28.61 21.47
C TYR A 658 -12.03 28.66 21.75
N LEU A 659 -12.87 28.12 20.84
CA LEU A 659 -14.31 27.97 21.07
C LEU A 659 -14.66 27.09 22.28
N LYS A 660 -13.77 26.18 22.70
CA LYS A 660 -14.00 25.23 23.81
C LYS A 660 -13.39 25.67 25.16
N GLY A 661 -12.55 26.70 25.19
CA GLY A 661 -11.95 27.24 26.42
C GLY A 661 -12.58 28.55 26.88
N ASP A 662 -12.30 28.93 28.12
CA ASP A 662 -12.42 30.32 28.57
C ASP A 662 -11.32 31.13 27.87
N SER A 663 -11.72 32.18 27.14
CA SER A 663 -10.84 32.96 26.27
C SER A 663 -11.25 34.41 26.33
N ASP A 664 -10.28 35.29 26.50
CA ASP A 664 -10.51 36.74 26.60
C ASP A 664 -11.09 37.30 25.29
N LYS A 665 -11.79 38.44 25.41
CA LYS A 665 -12.37 39.18 24.28
C LYS A 665 -11.37 39.44 23.14
N ALA A 666 -10.10 39.71 23.47
CA ALA A 666 -9.03 39.89 22.50
C ALA A 666 -8.67 38.59 21.74
N SER A 667 -8.67 37.44 22.42
CA SER A 667 -8.44 36.13 21.81
C SER A 667 -9.60 35.69 20.91
N ILE A 668 -10.85 36.02 21.30
CA ILE A 668 -12.04 35.78 20.47
C ILE A 668 -11.97 36.62 19.18
N GLN A 669 -11.60 37.90 19.27
CA GLN A 669 -11.43 38.74 18.08
C GLN A 669 -10.30 38.22 17.16
N ALA A 670 -9.14 37.87 17.72
CA ALA A 670 -8.05 37.28 16.94
C ALA A 670 -8.46 35.95 16.26
N ALA A 671 -9.28 35.13 16.92
CA ALA A 671 -9.85 33.93 16.32
C ALA A 671 -10.82 34.25 15.16
N MET A 672 -11.64 35.30 15.27
CA MET A 672 -12.51 35.76 14.18
C MET A 672 -11.71 36.24 12.96
N ASP A 673 -10.61 36.97 13.18
CA ASP A 673 -9.73 37.45 12.10
C ASP A 673 -9.03 36.27 11.38
N VAL A 674 -8.65 35.23 12.12
CA VAL A 674 -8.13 33.97 11.55
C VAL A 674 -9.20 33.24 10.73
N VAL A 675 -10.46 33.20 11.19
CA VAL A 675 -11.57 32.58 10.44
C VAL A 675 -11.84 33.33 9.12
N GLU A 676 -11.84 34.66 9.12
CA GLU A 676 -12.01 35.43 7.88
C GLU A 676 -10.82 35.26 6.91
N THR A 677 -9.61 35.15 7.46
CA THR A 677 -8.41 34.81 6.67
C THR A 677 -8.55 33.42 6.04
N VAL A 678 -9.01 32.41 6.80
CA VAL A 678 -9.29 31.08 6.24
C VAL A 678 -10.40 31.14 5.19
N LYS A 679 -11.47 31.90 5.41
CA LYS A 679 -12.57 32.05 4.45
C LYS A 679 -12.10 32.63 3.12
N THR A 680 -11.25 33.66 3.15
CA THR A 680 -10.70 34.27 1.93
C THR A 680 -9.68 33.36 1.22
N GLU A 681 -8.84 32.64 1.95
CA GLU A 681 -7.95 31.63 1.37
C GLU A 681 -8.70 30.41 0.80
N ALA A 682 -9.78 29.95 1.44
CA ALA A 682 -10.62 28.86 0.95
C ALA A 682 -11.36 29.23 -0.35
N LYS A 683 -11.82 30.49 -0.49
CA LYS A 683 -12.34 31.00 -1.77
C LYS A 683 -11.28 30.95 -2.89
N ARG A 684 -10.04 31.36 -2.59
CA ARG A 684 -8.92 31.28 -3.56
C ARG A 684 -8.57 29.84 -3.91
N LEU A 685 -8.59 28.93 -2.93
CA LEU A 685 -8.38 27.50 -3.13
C LEU A 685 -9.44 26.89 -4.06
N LYS A 686 -10.74 27.22 -3.84
CA LYS A 686 -11.84 26.78 -4.71
C LYS A 686 -11.65 27.25 -6.16
N VAL A 687 -11.27 28.51 -6.36
CA VAL A 687 -10.98 29.06 -7.71
C VAL A 687 -9.78 28.36 -8.35
N ALA A 688 -8.68 28.16 -7.61
CA ALA A 688 -7.48 27.50 -8.14
C ALA A 688 -7.73 26.03 -8.55
N LEU A 689 -8.55 25.30 -7.78
CA LEU A 689 -9.01 23.95 -8.13
C LEU A 689 -9.94 23.97 -9.35
N GLY A 690 -10.88 24.91 -9.42
CA GLY A 690 -11.76 25.09 -10.58
C GLY A 690 -11.03 25.47 -11.88
N CYS A 691 -9.93 26.23 -11.79
CA CYS A 691 -9.05 26.55 -12.92
C CYS A 691 -8.09 25.41 -13.30
N SER A 692 -7.99 24.35 -12.49
CA SER A 692 -7.18 23.16 -12.77
C SER A 692 -7.94 22.10 -13.58
N LEU A 693 -9.26 22.29 -13.79
CA LEU A 693 -10.13 21.43 -14.60
C LEU A 693 -10.15 21.90 -16.07
N PRO A 694 -10.39 21.00 -17.05
CA PRO A 694 -10.53 21.39 -18.46
C PRO A 694 -11.76 22.28 -18.67
N VAL A 695 -11.64 23.26 -19.58
CA VAL A 695 -12.66 24.31 -19.84
C VAL A 695 -14.05 23.75 -20.16
N SER A 696 -14.13 22.54 -20.73
CA SER A 696 -15.39 21.83 -21.04
C SER A 696 -16.22 21.41 -19.81
N PHE A 697 -15.73 21.61 -18.58
CA PHE A 697 -16.40 21.18 -17.34
C PHE A 697 -16.81 22.34 -16.41
N GLN A 698 -16.70 23.60 -16.86
CA GLN A 698 -17.26 24.74 -16.13
C GLN A 698 -18.77 24.85 -16.37
N GLY A 699 -19.56 24.38 -15.42
CA GLY A 699 -20.98 24.75 -15.32
C GLY A 699 -21.14 26.26 -15.08
N PRO A 700 -22.34 26.85 -15.31
CA PRO A 700 -22.54 28.29 -15.24
C PRO A 700 -22.12 28.86 -13.88
N LEU A 701 -21.08 29.70 -13.88
CA LEU A 701 -20.59 30.32 -12.67
C LEU A 701 -21.52 31.49 -12.30
N GLU A 702 -22.60 31.21 -11.57
CA GLU A 702 -23.33 32.26 -10.86
C GLU A 702 -22.37 32.90 -9.84
N ASN A 703 -21.81 34.06 -10.19
CA ASN A 703 -21.99 35.32 -9.45
C ASN A 703 -21.15 36.47 -10.05
N SER A 704 -21.84 37.53 -10.51
CA SER A 704 -21.35 38.92 -10.71
C SER A 704 -20.51 39.23 -11.98
N PRO A 705 -20.52 40.49 -12.49
CA PRO A 705 -21.67 41.07 -13.18
C PRO A 705 -21.30 41.75 -14.52
N GLU A 706 -22.32 41.99 -15.36
CA GLU A 706 -22.35 42.92 -16.51
C GLU A 706 -21.33 42.77 -17.67
N ASP A 707 -21.91 42.49 -18.85
CA ASP A 707 -21.55 43.02 -20.18
C ASP A 707 -20.46 42.39 -21.10
N LEU A 708 -20.88 42.26 -22.37
CA LEU A 708 -20.15 41.96 -23.62
C LEU A 708 -19.30 40.65 -23.66
N PHE A 709 -19.68 39.61 -24.42
CA PHE A 709 -19.92 39.67 -25.88
C PHE A 709 -20.86 38.57 -26.41
N THR A 710 -21.43 38.80 -27.59
CA THR A 710 -22.56 38.06 -28.18
C THR A 710 -22.18 37.05 -29.27
N VAL A 711 -23.04 36.03 -29.45
CA VAL A 711 -23.43 35.38 -30.73
C VAL A 711 -22.44 34.36 -31.38
N PRO A 712 -22.91 33.27 -32.05
CA PRO A 712 -24.25 32.64 -32.12
C PRO A 712 -24.31 31.14 -31.76
N LEU A 713 -25.55 30.66 -31.59
CA LEU A 713 -25.97 29.27 -31.71
C LEU A 713 -25.77 28.71 -33.13
N SER A 714 -25.62 27.39 -33.25
CA SER A 714 -26.00 26.64 -34.46
C SER A 714 -26.63 25.32 -34.04
N GLU A 715 -27.73 24.98 -34.70
CA GLU A 715 -28.62 23.88 -34.35
C GLU A 715 -28.16 22.54 -34.95
N GLU A 716 -28.69 21.45 -34.37
CA GLU A 716 -28.89 20.11 -34.95
C GLU A 716 -27.69 19.36 -35.59
N SER A 717 -27.26 18.30 -34.90
CA SER A 717 -26.94 17.03 -35.56
C SER A 717 -27.19 15.87 -34.58
N GLU A 718 -28.26 15.11 -34.83
CA GLU A 718 -28.42 13.77 -34.26
C GLU A 718 -27.44 12.80 -34.96
N ILE A 719 -26.95 11.80 -34.22
CA ILE A 719 -26.85 10.36 -34.58
C ILE A 719 -25.64 9.69 -33.88
N SER A 720 -25.97 8.81 -32.92
CA SER A 720 -25.24 7.59 -32.49
C SER A 720 -23.83 7.68 -31.88
N GLY A 721 -23.59 6.74 -30.96
CA GLY A 721 -22.26 6.14 -30.77
C GLY A 721 -21.48 6.62 -29.55
N GLU A 722 -21.59 5.86 -28.46
CA GLU A 722 -20.53 5.66 -27.47
C GLU A 722 -19.72 6.92 -27.06
N GLN A 723 -20.37 7.85 -26.35
CA GLN A 723 -19.62 8.71 -25.44
C GLN A 723 -19.08 7.83 -24.30
N GLY A 724 -17.85 7.35 -24.48
CA GLY A 724 -17.12 6.67 -23.42
C GLY A 724 -17.06 7.56 -22.19
N ASN A 725 -17.43 7.00 -21.04
CA ASN A 725 -17.33 7.66 -19.74
C ASN A 725 -15.87 8.06 -19.49
N ALA A 726 -15.52 9.29 -19.86
CA ALA A 726 -14.33 9.97 -19.38
C ALA A 726 -14.52 10.14 -17.88
N ALA A 727 -13.98 9.19 -17.11
CA ALA A 727 -14.15 9.13 -15.68
C ALA A 727 -13.80 10.49 -15.07
N LEU A 728 -14.76 11.05 -14.31
CA LEU A 728 -14.53 12.20 -13.46
C LEU A 728 -13.22 11.97 -12.70
N ASP A 729 -12.30 12.94 -12.75
CA ASP A 729 -11.16 12.92 -11.85
C ASP A 729 -11.68 13.20 -10.43
N SER A 730 -12.04 12.10 -9.75
CA SER A 730 -12.57 12.08 -8.39
C SER A 730 -11.70 12.87 -7.41
N VAL A 731 -10.39 12.99 -7.68
CA VAL A 731 -9.44 13.79 -6.88
C VAL A 731 -9.74 15.28 -6.98
N SER A 732 -10.01 15.79 -8.19
CA SER A 732 -10.35 17.20 -8.40
C SER A 732 -11.72 17.56 -7.83
N MET A 733 -12.71 16.67 -7.94
CA MET A 733 -14.04 16.85 -7.34
C MET A 733 -13.97 16.88 -5.81
N ALA A 734 -13.30 15.90 -5.19
CA ALA A 734 -13.06 15.88 -3.75
C ALA A 734 -12.28 17.12 -3.26
N GLY A 735 -11.38 17.66 -4.08
CA GLY A 735 -10.70 18.92 -3.79
C GLY A 735 -11.66 20.11 -3.65
N ILE A 736 -12.63 20.24 -4.57
CA ILE A 736 -13.64 21.30 -4.54
C ILE A 736 -14.58 21.12 -3.34
N GLU A 737 -15.03 19.90 -3.05
CA GLU A 737 -15.83 19.58 -1.86
C GLU A 737 -15.11 19.96 -0.57
N ILE A 738 -13.80 19.67 -0.46
CA ILE A 738 -12.98 20.10 0.70
C ILE A 738 -12.95 21.62 0.83
N ALA A 739 -12.85 22.37 -0.28
CA ALA A 739 -12.86 23.83 -0.25
C ALA A 739 -14.25 24.38 0.19
N GLU A 740 -15.34 23.74 -0.21
CA GLU A 740 -16.70 24.10 0.22
C GLU A 740 -16.96 23.77 1.70
N LEU A 741 -16.50 22.60 2.17
CA LEU A 741 -16.55 22.24 3.59
C LEU A 741 -15.74 23.21 4.46
N LEU A 742 -14.58 23.67 4.00
CA LEU A 742 -13.80 24.71 4.68
C LEU A 742 -14.55 26.05 4.75
N LEU A 743 -15.27 26.44 3.68
CA LEU A 743 -16.09 27.64 3.67
C LEU A 743 -17.26 27.53 4.65
N ALA A 744 -18.07 26.47 4.57
CA ALA A 744 -19.20 26.24 5.47
C ALA A 744 -18.75 26.17 6.95
N THR A 745 -17.65 25.46 7.23
CA THR A 745 -17.08 25.39 8.58
C THR A 745 -16.61 26.76 9.07
N SER A 746 -16.00 27.58 8.20
CA SER A 746 -15.59 28.94 8.56
C SER A 746 -16.78 29.85 8.91
N GLU A 747 -17.90 29.72 8.20
CA GLU A 747 -19.11 30.52 8.47
C GLU A 747 -19.78 30.09 9.78
N LEU A 748 -19.89 28.79 10.04
CA LEU A 748 -20.39 28.26 11.32
C LEU A 748 -19.52 28.69 12.51
N GLN A 749 -18.19 28.59 12.39
CA GLN A 749 -17.27 29.03 13.45
C GLN A 749 -17.33 30.55 13.66
N LYS A 750 -17.45 31.36 12.58
CA LYS A 750 -17.61 32.81 12.69
C LYS A 750 -18.88 33.19 13.45
N SER A 751 -20.01 32.55 13.13
CA SER A 751 -21.29 32.77 13.81
C SER A 751 -21.21 32.39 15.30
N ALA A 752 -20.60 31.25 15.62
CA ALA A 752 -20.40 30.82 17.01
C ALA A 752 -19.50 31.78 17.82
N LEU A 753 -18.42 32.29 17.22
CA LEU A 753 -17.56 33.31 17.84
C LEU A 753 -18.30 34.63 18.05
N HIS A 754 -19.15 35.04 17.12
CA HIS A 754 -19.96 36.25 17.25
C HIS A 754 -20.92 36.16 18.44
N CYS A 755 -21.65 35.04 18.56
CA CYS A 755 -22.52 34.80 19.72
C CYS A 755 -21.76 34.82 21.06
N ARG A 756 -20.53 34.29 21.12
CA ARG A 756 -19.68 34.41 22.33
C ARG A 756 -19.26 35.87 22.57
N LEU A 757 -18.85 36.61 21.54
CA LEU A 757 -18.47 38.02 21.67
C LEU A 757 -19.63 38.89 22.18
N ASP A 758 -20.84 38.65 21.68
CA ASP A 758 -22.06 39.33 22.13
C ASP A 758 -22.40 39.00 23.58
N SER A 759 -22.24 37.73 24.01
CA SER A 759 -22.44 37.35 25.40
C SER A 759 -21.52 38.10 26.38
N PHE A 760 -20.27 38.37 25.98
CA PHE A 760 -19.34 39.23 26.74
C PHE A 760 -19.77 40.70 26.75
N ASN A 761 -20.35 41.22 25.67
CA ASN A 761 -20.86 42.59 25.62
C ASN A 761 -22.11 42.76 26.51
N THR A 762 -23.00 41.77 26.58
CA THR A 762 -24.20 41.79 27.44
C THR A 762 -23.90 41.60 28.94
N LEU A 763 -22.74 41.09 29.31
CA LEU A 763 -22.29 40.95 30.71
C LEU A 763 -21.53 42.19 31.23
N GLN A 764 -21.39 43.24 30.40
CA GLN A 764 -20.71 44.50 30.75
C GLN A 764 -21.66 45.71 30.86
N VAL A 765 -22.98 45.47 30.83
CA VAL A 765 -24.05 46.46 31.06
C VAL A 765 -24.81 46.10 32.33
#